data_AF-A0A8D9FDL2-F1
#
_entry.id   AF-A0A8D9FDL2-F1
#
_cell.length_a   1.000
_cell.length_b   1.000
_cell.length_c   1.000
_cell.angle_alpha   90.00
_cell.angle_beta   90.00
_cell.angle_gamma   90.00
#
_symmetry.space_group_name_H-M   'P 1'
#
loop_
_entity.id
_entity.type
_entity.pdbx_description
1 polymer ?
#
loop_
_entity_poly.entity_id
_entity_poly.type
_entity_poly.pdbx_seq_one_letter_code
_entity_poly.pdbx_strand_id
1 'polypeptide(L)'
;MKNRFSTFDLICSVTELQKLVGMRLNQVYDIDHKTYLLRFQRTEEKQVLLIESGNRIHTTAFEWPKNVAPSGFSMKMRKHLKNKRLESLKLLGLDRIIDLQFGTGEAEYHIIVELYDRGNIVLTDKDYIILNVLRPHSDGEEVRFYVREKYPVDLAKNRSGAPTEEMLREMLAKEKPGDQLKKIFVPKLDYGPAIIEHVLMSAGFPNTCKLGKDVNIDTDLPRLVEAFKMAEQILDQALTVPSKGYLMQKKEKRPNSEEFVIANMEFHPMIQQTPDSETRVMTQHSSSTYQGFQIEEFESFAAAVDEFFSTAESNKIDLKAVQQERDALKKLENVKRDHVSRLNALEETQLQDKEKAELIIHNQEAVDAAILAIRQEIANQLSWEDIEARVKQAQRHNDPVASIIKQLKLNINHITLLLSDPFADSADNKKPSLVDVDLDLSAYANAKRYFDQKRSAAKKQQKTIQSTEKALKSAEKKTKQTLKDVQTMTNINKARKVYWFEKFYWFISSENYLVIGGRDMQQNELIVKRYLRANDVYVHADITGASSVVVKNPGTDPIPPKTLTEAGIMAVCYSVAWDAKVVTNAWWVRADQVSKTAPTGEFLTTGSFMIRGKKNFFPPCQLAMGISFLFKLEESSVVRHKDERRVRSLEEEAEETFKLLTRSGVGESHEGEGEVEVSLSGDEEEDEEEDKMKPIPEEREEEEEEDKEEEEEEKGEEEEEEGDALPPNIPRLPRCPPHTSRSLALSSEEETPH
;
A
#
# COMPACT_ATOMS: atom_id res chain seq x y z
N MET A 1 4.71 12.59 23.12
CA MET A 1 5.41 11.83 22.08
C MET A 1 6.17 12.79 21.19
N LYS A 2 7.45 12.53 20.98
CA LYS A 2 8.36 13.34 20.19
C LYS A 2 8.10 13.07 18.70
N ASN A 3 7.40 13.98 18.02
CA ASN A 3 7.03 13.82 16.60
C ASN A 3 7.95 14.59 15.63
N ARG A 4 8.85 15.44 16.14
CA ARG A 4 9.75 16.28 15.35
C ARG A 4 11.17 16.15 15.84
N PHE A 5 12.12 16.27 14.93
CA PHE A 5 13.53 16.30 15.27
C PHE A 5 13.87 17.60 16.03
N SER A 6 14.56 17.44 17.15
CA SER A 6 15.29 18.53 17.79
C SER A 6 16.57 18.83 17.01
N THR A 7 17.20 19.98 17.27
CA THR A 7 18.49 20.33 16.66
C THR A 7 19.55 19.25 16.92
N PHE A 8 19.57 18.67 18.12
CA PHE A 8 20.50 17.59 18.45
C PHE A 8 20.24 16.31 17.65
N ASP A 9 18.97 15.88 17.55
CA ASP A 9 18.60 14.72 16.73
C ASP A 9 19.01 14.90 15.27
N LEU A 10 18.90 16.14 14.78
CA LEU A 10 19.28 16.50 13.42
C LEU A 10 20.79 16.42 13.21
N ILE A 11 21.60 16.89 14.16
CA ILE A 11 23.05 16.78 14.11
C ILE A 11 23.46 15.30 14.03
N CYS A 12 22.95 14.47 14.95
CA CYS A 12 23.19 13.02 14.94
C CYS A 12 22.81 12.38 13.60
N SER A 13 21.65 12.75 13.06
CA SER A 13 21.19 12.26 11.76
C SER A 13 22.10 12.72 10.62
N VAL A 14 22.49 13.98 10.58
CA VAL A 14 23.39 14.55 9.55
C VAL A 14 24.75 13.85 9.56
N THR A 15 25.31 13.58 10.72
CA THR A 15 26.58 12.83 10.87
C THR A 15 26.47 11.43 10.29
N GLU A 16 25.37 10.71 10.55
CA GLU A 16 25.14 9.40 9.93
C GLU A 16 24.89 9.49 8.42
N LEU A 17 24.22 10.53 7.96
CA LEU A 17 23.91 10.76 6.55
C LEU A 17 25.14 11.13 5.72
N GLN A 18 26.28 11.49 6.35
CA GLN A 18 27.56 11.66 5.64
C GLN A 18 27.96 10.42 4.84
N LYS A 19 27.50 9.21 5.23
CA LYS A 19 27.71 7.97 4.46
C LYS A 19 27.13 8.01 3.03
N LEU A 20 26.17 8.91 2.77
CA LEU A 20 25.55 9.09 1.45
C LEU A 20 26.39 9.95 0.50
N VAL A 21 27.35 10.72 1.03
CA VAL A 21 28.23 11.57 0.23
C VAL A 21 29.03 10.72 -0.75
N GLY A 22 29.04 11.13 -2.02
CA GLY A 22 29.64 10.41 -3.13
C GLY A 22 28.70 9.39 -3.81
N MET A 23 27.51 9.10 -3.27
CA MET A 23 26.51 8.28 -3.95
C MET A 23 25.77 9.07 -5.04
N ARG A 24 25.29 8.38 -6.07
CA ARG A 24 24.47 9.01 -7.13
C ARG A 24 22.99 8.86 -6.81
N LEU A 25 22.23 9.93 -7.03
CA LEU A 25 20.77 9.89 -6.92
C LEU A 25 20.19 9.17 -8.13
N ASN A 26 19.66 7.97 -7.94
CA ASN A 26 19.07 7.17 -9.01
C ASN A 26 17.63 7.62 -9.32
N GLN A 27 16.81 7.75 -8.27
CA GLN A 27 15.39 8.08 -8.44
C GLN A 27 14.83 8.79 -7.21
N VAL A 28 13.82 9.62 -7.43
CA VAL A 28 13.06 10.33 -6.39
C VAL A 28 11.62 9.85 -6.41
N TYR A 29 11.03 9.47 -5.29
CA TYR A 29 9.62 9.09 -5.15
C TYR A 29 8.93 10.01 -4.15
N ASP A 30 7.62 10.14 -4.31
CA ASP A 30 6.71 10.84 -3.40
C ASP A 30 5.73 9.82 -2.80
N ILE A 31 5.58 9.89 -1.48
CA ILE A 31 4.63 9.08 -0.71
C ILE A 31 3.39 9.92 -0.45
N ASP A 32 3.60 11.13 0.07
CA ASP A 32 2.54 12.08 0.41
C ASP A 32 3.01 13.50 0.05
N HIS A 33 2.14 14.49 0.16
CA HIS A 33 2.44 15.91 -0.10
C HIS A 33 3.60 16.49 0.73
N LYS A 34 4.04 15.80 1.79
CA LYS A 34 5.16 16.22 2.67
C LYS A 34 6.33 15.25 2.69
N THR A 35 6.17 14.03 2.17
CA THR A 35 7.13 12.93 2.38
C THR A 35 7.69 12.43 1.06
N TYR A 36 9.01 12.49 0.94
CA TYR A 36 9.76 12.15 -0.26
C TYR A 36 10.83 11.10 0.04
N LEU A 37 11.05 10.19 -0.92
CA LEU A 37 12.11 9.19 -0.86
C LEU A 37 13.14 9.45 -1.96
N LEU A 38 14.40 9.60 -1.57
CA LEU A 38 15.53 9.74 -2.48
C LEU A 38 16.33 8.43 -2.48
N ARG A 39 16.34 7.72 -3.61
CA ARG A 39 17.09 6.47 -3.76
C ARG A 39 18.49 6.77 -4.27
N PHE A 40 19.48 6.53 -3.42
CA PHE A 40 20.90 6.63 -3.73
C PHE A 40 21.46 5.26 -4.15
N GLN A 41 22.40 5.28 -5.10
CA GLN A 41 23.07 4.09 -5.58
C GLN A 41 24.58 4.34 -5.73
N ARG A 42 25.37 3.36 -5.26
CA ARG A 42 26.82 3.27 -5.47
C ARG A 42 27.17 1.84 -5.81
N THR A 43 27.56 1.57 -7.06
CA THR A 43 27.99 0.26 -7.59
C THR A 43 27.06 -0.92 -7.26
N GLU A 44 27.07 -1.42 -6.02
CA GLU A 44 26.26 -2.53 -5.50
C GLU A 44 25.45 -2.18 -4.23
N GLU A 45 25.68 -1.02 -3.61
CA GLU A 45 24.96 -0.53 -2.45
C GLU A 45 23.83 0.41 -2.86
N LYS A 46 22.66 0.19 -2.27
CA LYS A 46 21.47 1.04 -2.41
C LYS A 46 21.09 1.53 -1.03
N GLN A 47 20.89 2.83 -0.90
CA GLN A 47 20.42 3.48 0.31
C GLN A 47 19.22 4.33 -0.06
N VAL A 48 18.20 4.37 0.81
CA VAL A 48 17.01 5.19 0.59
C VAL A 48 16.94 6.22 1.71
N LEU A 49 16.96 7.49 1.34
CA LEU A 49 16.78 8.61 2.23
C LEU A 49 15.31 9.01 2.25
N LEU A 50 14.70 9.04 3.41
CA LEU A 50 13.35 9.55 3.64
C LEU A 50 13.43 10.97 4.17
N ILE A 51 12.71 11.89 3.53
CA ILE A 51 12.59 13.29 3.90
C ILE A 51 11.12 13.58 4.17
N GLU A 52 10.79 13.98 5.40
CA GLU A 52 9.47 14.47 5.76
C GLU A 52 9.57 15.95 6.13
N SER A 53 8.97 16.79 5.30
CA SER A 53 8.95 18.24 5.47
C SER A 53 8.48 18.64 6.87
N GLY A 54 9.31 19.37 7.62
CA GLY A 54 8.99 19.92 8.94
C GLY A 54 9.21 18.98 10.12
N ASN A 55 9.47 17.69 9.88
CA ASN A 55 9.47 16.68 10.94
C ASN A 55 10.81 15.94 11.06
N ARG A 56 11.30 15.30 9.98
CA ARG A 56 12.43 14.36 10.06
C ARG A 56 13.17 14.12 8.74
N ILE A 57 14.38 13.60 8.87
CA ILE A 57 15.21 13.08 7.78
C ILE A 57 16.02 11.88 8.27
N HIS A 58 15.95 10.74 7.59
CA HIS A 58 16.74 9.55 7.96
C HIS A 58 16.82 8.55 6.81
N THR A 59 17.76 7.60 6.88
CA THR A 59 17.78 6.45 5.97
C THR A 59 16.75 5.42 6.38
N THR A 60 15.94 4.92 5.45
CA THR A 60 14.93 3.89 5.71
C THR A 60 15.31 2.56 5.08
N ALA A 61 15.08 1.49 5.83
CA ALA A 61 15.16 0.10 5.38
C ALA A 61 13.78 -0.49 5.07
N PHE A 62 12.68 0.25 5.25
CA PHE A 62 11.32 -0.21 4.96
C PHE A 62 10.89 0.15 3.53
N GLU A 63 10.02 -0.68 2.95
CA GLU A 63 9.31 -0.34 1.72
C GLU A 63 8.05 0.43 2.06
N TRP A 64 8.04 1.70 1.66
CA TRP A 64 6.89 2.58 1.82
C TRP A 64 5.99 2.54 0.59
N PRO A 65 4.66 2.67 0.76
CA PRO A 65 3.72 2.78 -0.36
C PRO A 65 4.02 4.06 -1.14
N LYS A 66 4.26 3.92 -2.44
CA LYS A 66 4.62 5.04 -3.34
C LYS A 66 3.40 5.45 -4.14
N ASN A 67 3.28 6.74 -4.43
CA ASN A 67 2.26 7.20 -5.37
C ASN A 67 2.51 6.64 -6.77
N VAL A 68 1.44 6.19 -7.42
CA VAL A 68 1.49 5.65 -8.79
C VAL A 68 1.90 6.73 -9.79
N ALA A 69 1.39 7.95 -9.60
CA ALA A 69 1.75 9.12 -10.40
C ALA A 69 2.65 10.07 -9.59
N PRO A 70 3.82 10.48 -10.10
CA PRO A 70 4.72 11.36 -9.37
C PRO A 70 4.20 12.80 -9.33
N SER A 71 4.37 13.46 -8.19
CA SER A 71 4.04 14.89 -8.05
C SER A 71 4.88 15.79 -8.98
N GLY A 72 4.33 16.95 -9.35
CA GLY A 72 5.07 17.94 -10.16
C GLY A 72 6.38 18.39 -9.51
N PHE A 73 6.44 18.42 -8.18
CA PHE A 73 7.67 18.69 -7.42
C PHE A 73 8.70 17.56 -7.59
N SER A 74 8.26 16.30 -7.44
CA SER A 74 9.07 15.10 -7.68
C SER A 74 9.64 15.07 -9.10
N MET A 75 8.83 15.43 -10.11
CA MET A 75 9.28 15.52 -11.50
C MET A 75 10.36 16.58 -11.71
N LYS A 76 10.23 17.78 -11.12
CA LYS A 76 11.29 18.81 -11.22
C LYS A 76 12.57 18.35 -10.52
N MET A 77 12.48 17.74 -9.34
CA MET A 77 13.64 17.14 -8.68
C MET A 77 14.31 16.09 -9.58
N ARG A 78 13.54 15.18 -10.20
CA ARG A 78 14.08 14.19 -11.16
C ARG A 78 14.76 14.85 -12.36
N LYS A 79 14.21 15.94 -12.89
CA LYS A 79 14.78 16.66 -14.04
C LYS A 79 16.17 17.23 -13.72
N HIS A 80 16.34 17.82 -12.54
CA HIS A 80 17.60 18.51 -12.18
C HIS A 80 18.61 17.61 -11.45
N LEU A 81 18.17 16.61 -10.69
CA LEU A 81 19.04 15.88 -9.75
C LEU A 81 19.34 14.43 -10.15
N LYS A 82 18.58 13.84 -11.08
CA LYS A 82 18.74 12.44 -11.46
C LYS A 82 20.14 12.18 -12.02
N ASN A 83 20.76 11.09 -11.57
CA ASN A 83 22.12 10.65 -11.85
C ASN A 83 23.24 11.59 -11.37
N LYS A 84 22.92 12.70 -10.67
CA LYS A 84 23.94 13.54 -10.04
C LYS A 84 24.46 12.90 -8.76
N ARG A 85 25.72 13.20 -8.45
CA ARG A 85 26.39 12.77 -7.23
C ARG A 85 26.12 13.75 -6.11
N LEU A 86 25.83 13.26 -4.91
CA LEU A 86 25.79 14.08 -3.71
C LEU A 86 27.23 14.43 -3.33
N GLU A 87 27.60 15.71 -3.39
CA GLU A 87 28.96 16.18 -3.10
C GLU A 87 29.12 16.63 -1.65
N SER A 88 28.10 17.30 -1.10
CA SER A 88 28.11 17.69 0.30
C SER A 88 26.72 17.63 0.93
N LEU A 89 26.72 17.39 2.23
CA LEU A 89 25.54 17.41 3.08
C LEU A 89 25.93 18.19 4.34
N LYS A 90 25.29 19.34 4.57
CA LYS A 90 25.65 20.26 5.66
C LYS A 90 24.40 20.75 6.37
N LEU A 91 24.54 20.97 7.68
CA LEU A 91 23.57 21.75 8.44
C LEU A 91 23.85 23.24 8.20
N LEU A 92 22.82 24.02 7.86
CA LEU A 92 22.96 25.47 7.71
C LEU A 92 22.83 26.12 9.09
N GLY A 93 23.95 26.57 9.64
CA GLY A 93 24.02 27.13 10.99
C GLY A 93 23.69 26.09 12.06
N LEU A 94 22.93 26.50 13.07
CA LEU A 94 22.32 25.64 14.09
C LEU A 94 20.79 25.56 13.97
N ASP A 95 20.26 26.16 12.90
CA ASP A 95 18.86 26.03 12.59
C ASP A 95 18.57 24.64 12.03
N ARG A 96 17.30 24.24 12.11
CA ARG A 96 16.86 22.92 11.62
C ARG A 96 16.70 22.92 10.09
N ILE A 97 17.78 23.28 9.40
CA ILE A 97 17.84 23.44 7.95
C ILE A 97 19.04 22.65 7.42
N ILE A 98 18.81 21.77 6.45
CA ILE A 98 19.87 20.98 5.81
C ILE A 98 20.02 21.42 4.35
N ASP A 99 21.26 21.59 3.92
CA ASP A 99 21.66 21.76 2.53
C ASP A 99 22.28 20.46 1.99
N LEU A 100 21.68 19.91 0.92
CA LEU A 100 22.22 18.80 0.14
C LEU A 100 22.67 19.31 -1.23
N GLN A 101 23.98 19.28 -1.49
CA GLN A 101 24.59 19.74 -2.73
C GLN A 101 24.79 18.58 -3.71
N PHE A 102 24.27 18.72 -4.94
CA PHE A 102 24.37 17.73 -6.00
C PHE A 102 25.12 18.27 -7.22
N GLY A 103 26.14 17.54 -7.66
CA GLY A 103 26.98 17.90 -8.80
C GLY A 103 28.04 18.96 -8.48
N THR A 104 28.83 19.33 -9.49
CA THR A 104 29.94 20.30 -9.38
C THR A 104 29.92 21.28 -10.53
N GLY A 105 30.47 22.48 -10.31
CA GLY A 105 30.63 23.50 -11.35
C GLY A 105 29.30 24.16 -11.74
N GLU A 106 29.05 24.33 -13.04
CA GLU A 106 27.84 25.01 -13.54
C GLU A 106 26.55 24.20 -13.37
N ALA A 107 26.65 22.92 -13.06
CA ALA A 107 25.51 22.03 -12.89
C ALA A 107 25.32 21.62 -11.41
N GLU A 108 25.68 22.52 -10.51
CA GLU A 108 25.49 22.43 -9.07
C GLU A 108 24.06 22.83 -8.68
N TYR A 109 23.38 21.93 -7.96
CA TYR A 109 22.03 22.16 -7.46
C TYR A 109 21.97 21.84 -5.98
N HIS A 110 21.19 22.61 -5.23
CA HIS A 110 21.00 22.40 -3.80
C HIS A 110 19.57 21.99 -3.50
N ILE A 111 19.40 21.07 -2.57
CA ILE A 111 18.12 20.80 -1.91
C ILE A 111 18.23 21.30 -0.48
N ILE A 112 17.40 22.29 -0.17
CA ILE A 112 17.30 22.84 1.18
C ILE A 112 16.07 22.25 1.84
N VAL A 113 16.25 21.62 2.99
CA VAL A 113 15.20 20.97 3.76
C VAL A 113 15.01 21.70 5.08
N GLU A 114 13.86 22.34 5.25
CA GLU A 114 13.47 23.03 6.48
C GLU A 114 12.62 22.09 7.35
N LEU A 115 13.12 21.81 8.55
CA LEU A 115 12.51 20.90 9.53
C LEU A 115 11.91 21.64 10.74
N TYR A 116 11.54 22.92 10.57
CA TYR A 116 10.89 23.73 11.60
C TYR A 116 9.47 24.17 11.17
N ASP A 117 8.65 24.54 12.16
CA ASP A 117 7.25 24.94 12.00
C ASP A 117 6.40 24.01 11.11
N ARG A 118 6.04 24.45 9.89
CA ARG A 118 5.28 23.68 8.89
C ARG A 118 6.18 22.92 7.91
N GLY A 119 7.47 23.23 7.90
CA GLY A 119 8.49 22.69 7.02
C GLY A 119 8.38 23.12 5.58
N ASN A 120 9.50 23.03 4.88
CA ASN A 120 9.58 23.28 3.44
C ASN A 120 10.70 22.46 2.81
N ILE A 121 10.57 22.21 1.50
CA ILE A 121 11.65 21.64 0.69
C ILE A 121 11.82 22.55 -0.51
N VAL A 122 13.04 23.05 -0.69
CA VAL A 122 13.39 24.04 -1.70
C VAL A 122 14.46 23.45 -2.60
N LEU A 123 14.26 23.52 -3.91
CA LEU A 123 15.25 23.17 -4.92
C LEU A 123 15.84 24.47 -5.45
N THR A 124 17.16 24.66 -5.34
CA THR A 124 17.85 25.84 -5.84
C THR A 124 18.97 25.50 -6.82
N ASP A 125 19.37 26.49 -7.61
CA ASP A 125 20.58 26.45 -8.44
C ASP A 125 21.84 26.79 -7.62
N LYS A 126 23.01 26.84 -8.27
CA LYS A 126 24.32 27.17 -7.66
C LYS A 126 24.33 28.50 -6.88
N ASP A 127 23.58 29.49 -7.33
CA ASP A 127 23.52 30.84 -6.74
C ASP A 127 22.43 30.95 -5.66
N TYR A 128 21.91 29.82 -5.18
CA TYR A 128 20.77 29.71 -4.27
C TYR A 128 19.47 30.33 -4.82
N ILE A 129 19.33 30.42 -6.15
CA ILE A 129 18.09 30.85 -6.81
C ILE A 129 17.09 29.71 -6.80
N ILE A 130 15.88 29.94 -6.28
CA ILE A 130 14.83 28.95 -6.11
C ILE A 130 14.27 28.53 -7.47
N LEU A 131 14.49 27.27 -7.86
CA LEU A 131 13.91 26.66 -9.06
C LEU A 131 12.52 26.10 -8.78
N ASN A 132 12.34 25.55 -7.57
CA ASN A 132 11.06 25.04 -7.12
C ASN A 132 10.96 25.06 -5.60
N VAL A 133 9.76 25.27 -5.08
CA VAL A 133 9.47 25.28 -3.65
C VAL A 133 8.24 24.41 -3.39
N LEU A 134 8.26 23.63 -2.31
CA LEU A 134 7.13 22.79 -1.94
C LEU A 134 5.93 23.63 -1.50
N ARG A 135 6.18 24.62 -0.63
CA ARG A 135 5.18 25.57 -0.15
C ARG A 135 5.68 27.01 -0.37
N PRO A 136 5.15 27.72 -1.38
CA PRO A 136 5.44 29.14 -1.52
C PRO A 136 4.81 29.91 -0.35
N HIS A 137 5.61 30.75 0.30
CA HIS A 137 5.15 31.62 1.38
C HIS A 137 6.07 32.85 1.50
N SER A 138 5.59 33.85 2.23
CA SER A 138 6.36 35.03 2.61
C SER A 138 6.49 35.05 4.12
N ASP A 139 7.70 35.26 4.62
CA ASP A 139 7.97 35.49 6.04
C ASP A 139 8.29 36.98 6.23
N GLY A 140 7.35 37.70 6.85
CA GLY A 140 7.38 39.17 6.94
C GLY A 140 7.29 39.89 5.58
N GLU A 141 7.75 41.15 5.55
CA GLU A 141 7.78 41.98 4.34
C GLU A 141 9.04 41.77 3.49
N GLU A 142 10.11 41.21 4.06
CA GLU A 142 11.45 41.18 3.45
C GLU A 142 11.83 39.83 2.81
N VAL A 143 11.26 38.69 3.24
CA VAL A 143 11.68 37.36 2.75
C VAL A 143 10.57 36.63 2.01
N ARG A 144 10.81 36.35 0.73
CA ARG A 144 9.85 35.73 -0.20
C ARG A 144 10.37 34.40 -0.71
N PHE A 145 9.74 33.30 -0.31
CA PHE A 145 10.07 31.95 -0.78
C PHE A 145 9.26 31.62 -2.05
N TYR A 146 9.61 32.27 -3.16
CA TYR A 146 8.98 32.05 -4.48
C TYR A 146 9.99 31.59 -5.52
N VAL A 147 9.48 30.99 -6.59
CA VAL A 147 10.30 30.54 -7.72
C VAL A 147 10.98 31.76 -8.37
N ARG A 148 12.29 31.65 -8.63
CA ARG A 148 13.24 32.67 -9.13
C ARG A 148 13.73 33.69 -8.11
N GLU A 149 13.30 33.63 -6.85
CA GLU A 149 13.89 34.43 -5.78
C GLU A 149 15.16 33.76 -5.23
N LYS A 150 16.04 34.54 -4.59
CA LYS A 150 17.23 34.01 -3.92
C LYS A 150 16.88 33.52 -2.52
N TYR A 151 17.29 32.30 -2.18
CA TYR A 151 17.12 31.75 -0.85
C TYR A 151 18.08 32.42 0.15
N PRO A 152 17.59 32.90 1.31
CA PRO A 152 18.39 33.67 2.26
C PRO A 152 19.18 32.74 3.21
N VAL A 153 20.31 32.22 2.73
CA VAL A 153 21.20 31.35 3.54
C VAL A 153 21.80 32.12 4.74
N ASP A 154 22.00 33.44 4.60
CA ASP A 154 22.66 34.30 5.58
C ASP A 154 21.82 34.55 6.86
N LEU A 155 20.54 34.19 6.86
CA LEU A 155 19.67 34.27 8.04
C LEU A 155 19.93 33.15 9.04
N ALA A 156 20.68 32.11 8.67
CA ALA A 156 20.95 30.98 9.54
C ALA A 156 21.79 31.39 10.76
N LYS A 157 21.37 30.97 11.96
CA LYS A 157 22.10 31.25 13.20
C LYS A 157 23.44 30.53 13.21
N ASN A 158 24.52 31.29 13.36
CA ASN A 158 25.86 30.74 13.52
C ASN A 158 26.07 30.20 14.94
N ARG A 159 26.90 29.15 15.05
CA ARG A 159 27.25 28.54 16.34
C ARG A 159 27.97 29.54 17.23
N SER A 160 27.34 29.90 18.34
CA SER A 160 28.00 30.53 19.47
C SER A 160 28.74 29.42 20.22
N GLY A 161 30.07 29.49 20.35
CA GLY A 161 30.81 28.49 21.14
C GLY A 161 30.37 28.46 22.61
N ALA A 162 31.04 27.63 23.42
CA ALA A 162 30.73 27.52 24.86
C ALA A 162 30.65 28.91 25.54
N PRO A 163 29.56 29.19 26.29
CA PRO A 163 29.35 30.50 26.89
C PRO A 163 30.43 30.79 27.93
N THR A 164 31.03 31.98 27.87
CA THR A 164 31.98 32.44 28.87
C THR A 164 31.29 32.77 30.18
N GLU A 165 32.06 32.74 31.27
CA GLU A 165 31.58 33.05 32.63
C GLU A 165 30.89 34.42 32.70
N GLU A 166 31.45 35.42 32.01
CA GLU A 166 30.91 36.77 31.89
C GLU A 166 29.54 36.78 31.19
N MET A 167 29.40 36.03 30.09
CA MET A 167 28.17 35.94 29.32
C MET A 167 27.06 35.28 30.14
N LEU A 168 27.37 34.19 30.86
CA LEU A 168 26.42 33.55 31.76
C LEU A 168 25.98 34.49 32.90
N ARG A 169 26.92 35.26 33.46
CA ARG A 169 26.63 36.22 34.52
C ARG A 169 25.69 37.33 34.03
N GLU A 170 25.93 37.89 32.85
CA GLU A 170 25.02 38.86 32.24
C GLU A 170 23.64 38.27 31.94
N MET A 171 23.59 37.03 31.45
CA MET A 171 22.34 36.35 31.13
C MET A 171 21.47 36.10 32.36
N LEU A 172 22.09 35.78 33.49
CA LEU A 172 21.41 35.57 34.78
C LEU A 172 21.03 36.89 35.45
N ALA A 173 21.84 37.95 35.32
CA ALA A 173 21.58 39.26 35.93
C ALA A 173 20.39 40.01 35.29
N LYS A 174 20.07 39.74 34.03
CA LYS A 174 18.95 40.38 33.30
C LYS A 174 17.57 39.78 33.62
N GLU A 175 17.50 38.62 34.28
CA GLU A 175 16.25 37.88 34.50
C GLU A 175 15.70 38.04 35.92
N LYS A 176 14.41 37.71 36.10
CA LYS A 176 13.73 37.86 37.39
C LYS A 176 14.07 36.70 38.34
N PRO A 177 14.32 36.98 39.63
CA PRO A 177 14.49 35.92 40.63
C PRO A 177 13.18 35.15 40.80
N GLY A 178 13.21 33.84 40.51
CA GLY A 178 12.05 32.95 40.50
C GLY A 178 11.84 32.17 39.20
N ASP A 179 12.50 32.59 38.10
CA ASP A 179 12.43 31.89 36.82
C ASP A 179 13.27 30.60 36.82
N GLN A 180 12.80 29.60 36.08
CA GLN A 180 13.48 28.31 35.93
C GLN A 180 14.71 28.46 35.02
N LEU A 181 15.85 27.90 35.42
CA LEU A 181 17.10 27.96 34.64
C LEU A 181 16.91 27.50 33.18
N LYS A 182 16.13 26.43 32.96
CA LYS A 182 15.80 25.92 31.63
C LYS A 182 15.15 26.99 30.73
N LYS A 183 14.22 27.78 31.27
CA LYS A 183 13.52 28.82 30.50
C LYS A 183 14.42 30.00 30.16
N ILE A 184 15.43 30.27 31.00
CA ILE A 184 16.41 31.33 30.80
C ILE A 184 17.40 30.95 29.68
N PHE A 185 17.87 29.71 29.70
CA PHE A 185 18.92 29.25 28.79
C PHE A 185 18.42 28.83 27.41
N VAL A 186 17.24 28.22 27.28
CA VAL A 186 16.73 27.72 25.99
C VAL A 186 16.63 28.77 24.88
N PRO A 187 16.19 30.02 25.12
CA PRO A 187 16.10 31.04 24.06
C PRO A 187 17.46 31.67 23.71
N LYS A 188 18.42 31.62 24.65
CA LYS A 188 19.69 32.37 24.58
C LYS A 188 20.88 31.48 24.22
N LEU A 189 20.75 30.18 24.42
CA LEU A 189 21.78 29.18 24.12
C LEU A 189 21.32 28.22 23.04
N ASP A 190 22.32 27.76 22.33
CA ASP A 190 22.23 27.03 21.07
C ASP A 190 22.06 25.51 21.24
N TYR A 191 22.11 25.01 22.49
CA TYR A 191 22.16 23.59 22.83
C TYR A 191 20.80 22.86 22.83
N GLY A 192 19.70 23.58 22.59
CA GLY A 192 18.35 23.01 22.65
C GLY A 192 17.93 22.53 24.05
N PRO A 193 16.63 22.28 24.28
CA PRO A 193 16.12 22.01 25.62
C PRO A 193 16.61 20.69 26.22
N ALA A 194 16.89 19.68 25.39
CA ALA A 194 17.30 18.34 25.82
C ALA A 194 18.72 18.33 26.41
N ILE A 195 19.68 18.95 25.71
CA ILE A 195 21.07 18.99 26.16
C ILE A 195 21.21 19.90 27.37
N ILE A 196 20.53 21.05 27.39
CA ILE A 196 20.52 21.96 28.54
C ILE A 196 20.06 21.21 29.79
N GLU A 197 18.98 20.44 29.68
CA GLU A 197 18.47 19.64 30.79
C GLU A 197 19.45 18.56 31.25
N HIS A 198 20.00 17.80 30.30
CA HIS A 198 21.02 16.78 30.54
C HIS A 198 22.20 17.34 31.34
N VAL A 199 22.71 18.47 30.88
CA VAL A 199 23.90 19.14 31.40
C VAL A 199 23.65 19.75 32.77
N LEU A 200 22.49 20.36 32.99
CA LEU A 200 22.10 20.89 34.31
C LEU A 200 21.96 19.76 35.33
N MET A 201 21.35 18.64 34.96
CA MET A 201 21.25 17.47 35.85
C MET A 201 22.61 16.85 36.16
N SER A 202 23.48 16.70 35.17
CA SER A 202 24.85 16.20 35.37
C SER A 202 25.67 17.11 36.31
N ALA A 203 25.39 18.41 36.30
CA ALA A 203 26.00 19.38 37.22
C ALA A 203 25.31 19.44 38.61
N GLY A 204 24.29 18.61 38.86
CA GLY A 204 23.60 18.50 40.14
C GLY A 204 22.41 19.45 40.33
N PHE A 205 21.95 20.14 39.28
CA PHE A 205 20.77 21.00 39.33
C PHE A 205 19.51 20.24 38.92
N PRO A 206 18.48 20.12 39.79
CA PRO A 206 17.22 19.45 39.43
C PRO A 206 16.42 20.26 38.40
N ASN A 207 15.56 19.58 37.63
CA ASN A 207 14.77 20.19 36.55
C ASN A 207 13.87 21.36 36.94
N THR A 208 13.50 21.48 38.22
CA THR A 208 12.63 22.54 38.73
C THR A 208 13.40 23.72 39.35
N CYS A 209 14.73 23.74 39.25
CA CYS A 209 15.61 24.69 39.92
C CYS A 209 15.33 26.14 39.49
N LYS A 210 15.09 27.03 40.47
CA LYS A 210 14.74 28.44 40.26
C LYS A 210 15.87 29.39 40.65
N LEU A 211 16.05 30.43 39.85
CA LEU A 211 17.01 31.50 40.10
C LEU A 211 16.70 32.22 41.42
N GLY A 212 17.67 32.29 42.35
CA GLY A 212 17.58 33.03 43.61
C GLY A 212 17.03 32.26 44.82
N LYS A 213 16.41 31.08 44.64
CA LYS A 213 16.04 30.18 45.75
C LYS A 213 16.96 28.97 45.85
N ASP A 214 17.28 28.36 44.72
CA ASP A 214 18.01 27.09 44.65
C ASP A 214 19.42 27.24 44.04
N VAL A 215 19.71 28.37 43.38
CA VAL A 215 21.00 28.69 42.74
C VAL A 215 21.45 30.08 43.13
N ASN A 216 22.70 30.20 43.54
CA ASN A 216 23.34 31.47 43.82
C ASN A 216 24.41 31.79 42.76
N ILE A 217 24.36 33.01 42.22
CA ILE A 217 25.15 33.47 41.08
C ILE A 217 26.65 33.35 41.35
N ASP A 218 27.11 33.55 42.59
CA ASP A 218 28.54 33.57 42.89
C ASP A 218 29.14 32.20 43.24
N THR A 219 28.32 31.24 43.68
CA THR A 219 28.80 29.88 44.05
C THR A 219 28.63 28.86 42.93
N ASP A 220 27.59 29.00 42.11
CA ASP A 220 27.20 27.98 41.14
C ASP A 220 27.65 28.29 39.70
N LEU A 221 28.18 29.50 39.45
CA LEU A 221 28.69 29.91 38.14
C LEU A 221 29.77 28.97 37.57
N PRO A 222 30.79 28.53 38.35
CA PRO A 222 31.83 27.64 37.84
C PRO A 222 31.26 26.28 37.43
N ARG A 223 30.29 25.76 38.20
CA ARG A 223 29.59 24.51 37.88
C ARG A 223 28.77 24.63 36.60
N LEU A 224 28.09 25.75 36.39
CA LEU A 224 27.36 26.04 35.15
C LEU A 224 28.29 26.14 33.95
N VAL A 225 29.45 26.79 34.08
CA VAL A 225 30.45 26.86 33.01
C VAL A 225 30.98 25.47 32.65
N GLU A 226 31.30 24.64 33.64
CA GLU A 226 31.74 23.25 33.42
C GLU A 226 30.64 22.43 32.73
N ALA A 227 29.39 22.62 33.17
CA ALA A 227 28.24 21.98 32.55
C ALA A 227 28.15 22.35 31.05
N PHE A 228 28.19 23.64 30.70
CA PHE A 228 28.11 24.04 29.28
C PHE A 228 29.35 23.66 28.46
N LYS A 229 30.53 23.49 29.08
CA LYS A 229 31.68 22.86 28.42
C LYS A 229 31.41 21.39 28.09
N MET A 230 30.75 20.64 28.98
CA MET A 230 30.29 19.29 28.66
C MET A 230 29.24 19.29 27.54
N ALA A 231 28.33 20.29 27.51
CA ALA A 231 27.36 20.43 26.43
C ALA A 231 28.03 20.58 25.06
N GLU A 232 29.08 21.39 24.99
CA GLU A 232 29.87 21.61 23.78
C GLU A 232 30.62 20.34 23.35
N GLN A 233 31.21 19.61 24.30
CA GLN A 233 31.86 18.33 24.04
C GLN A 233 30.88 17.29 23.48
N ILE A 234 29.65 17.23 24.00
CA ILE A 234 28.61 16.31 23.51
C ILE A 234 28.22 16.67 22.06
N LEU A 235 28.10 17.96 21.74
CA LEU A 235 27.83 18.40 20.37
C LEU A 235 28.97 18.05 19.42
N ASP A 236 30.22 18.29 19.82
CA ASP A 236 31.40 17.98 18.99
C ASP A 236 31.54 16.47 18.75
N GLN A 237 31.25 15.66 19.76
CA GLN A 237 31.17 14.20 19.61
C GLN A 237 30.07 13.80 18.63
N ALA A 238 28.88 14.38 18.73
CA ALA A 238 27.77 14.09 17.83
C ALA A 238 28.02 14.49 16.37
N LEU A 239 28.88 15.50 16.12
CA LEU A 239 29.30 15.91 14.77
C LEU A 239 30.36 14.99 14.15
N THR A 240 31.14 14.31 14.98
CA THR A 240 32.31 13.52 14.53
C THR A 240 32.04 12.03 14.48
N VAL A 241 31.26 11.51 15.43
CA VAL A 241 31.02 10.07 15.60
C VAL A 241 29.53 9.77 15.43
N PRO A 242 29.16 8.77 14.60
CA PRO A 242 27.76 8.34 14.51
C PRO A 242 27.27 7.80 15.86
N SER A 243 26.11 8.30 16.31
CA SER A 243 25.50 7.94 17.58
C SER A 243 24.68 6.65 17.47
N LYS A 244 24.56 5.92 18.58
CA LYS A 244 23.59 4.83 18.69
C LYS A 244 22.15 5.36 18.77
N GLY A 245 21.18 4.50 18.46
CA GLY A 245 19.76 4.83 18.60
C GLY A 245 19.14 4.11 19.78
N TYR A 246 18.24 4.77 20.50
CA TYR A 246 17.48 4.13 21.57
C TYR A 246 15.98 4.36 21.39
N LEU A 247 15.21 3.30 21.59
CA LEU A 247 13.75 3.30 21.47
C LEU A 247 13.12 2.97 22.82
N MET A 248 12.24 3.84 23.31
CA MET A 248 11.49 3.61 24.54
C MET A 248 10.14 2.98 24.22
N GLN A 249 9.92 1.80 24.78
CA GLN A 249 8.78 0.94 24.50
C GLN A 249 7.95 0.71 25.77
N LYS A 250 6.63 0.77 25.63
CA LYS A 250 5.69 0.38 26.68
C LYS A 250 5.02 -0.93 26.28
N LYS A 251 5.09 -1.93 27.16
CA LYS A 251 4.35 -3.19 26.99
C LYS A 251 2.94 -3.02 27.51
N GLU A 252 1.95 -3.11 26.63
CA GLU A 252 0.54 -3.13 27.00
C GLU A 252 -0.05 -4.50 26.65
N LYS A 253 -0.79 -5.09 27.58
CA LYS A 253 -1.46 -6.38 27.33
C LYS A 253 -2.71 -6.13 26.50
N ARG A 254 -2.92 -6.88 25.41
CA ARG A 254 -4.16 -6.77 24.63
C ARG A 254 -5.37 -7.17 25.50
N PRO A 255 -6.54 -6.51 25.35
CA PRO A 255 -7.73 -6.87 26.11
C PRO A 255 -8.21 -8.31 25.87
N ASN A 256 -7.96 -8.87 24.68
CA ASN A 256 -8.52 -10.15 24.22
C ASN A 256 -7.47 -11.24 23.89
N SER A 257 -6.18 -11.05 24.21
CA SER A 257 -5.14 -12.06 23.96
C SER A 257 -4.04 -12.01 25.02
N GLU A 258 -3.35 -13.14 25.23
CA GLU A 258 -2.13 -13.18 26.05
C GLU A 258 -0.93 -12.49 25.39
N GLU A 259 -1.07 -12.06 24.13
CA GLU A 259 -0.06 -11.28 23.42
C GLU A 259 0.08 -9.86 23.99
N PHE A 260 1.33 -9.46 24.21
CA PHE A 260 1.70 -8.10 24.55
C PHE A 260 1.88 -7.27 23.27
N VAL A 261 1.25 -6.10 23.21
CA VAL A 261 1.56 -5.08 22.20
C VAL A 261 2.64 -4.18 22.76
N ILE A 262 3.70 -4.05 21.99
CA ILE A 262 4.79 -3.12 22.28
C ILE A 262 4.45 -1.80 21.59
N ALA A 263 4.18 -0.77 22.38
CA ALA A 263 3.91 0.57 21.88
C ALA A 263 5.19 1.41 21.96
N ASN A 264 5.69 1.85 20.80
CA ASN A 264 6.83 2.75 20.70
C ASN A 264 6.42 4.17 21.12
N MET A 265 7.12 4.75 22.09
CA MET A 265 6.71 6.01 22.74
C MET A 265 7.60 7.19 22.36
N GLU A 266 8.92 6.99 22.44
CA GLU A 266 9.90 8.03 22.14
C GLU A 266 11.21 7.41 21.62
N PHE A 267 11.96 8.21 20.87
CA PHE A 267 13.30 7.88 20.38
C PHE A 267 14.31 8.92 20.87
N HIS A 268 15.52 8.45 21.22
CA HIS A 268 16.61 9.30 21.70
C HIS A 268 17.96 8.89 21.11
N PRO A 269 18.83 9.85 20.74
CA PRO A 269 20.19 9.57 20.25
C PRO A 269 21.19 9.23 21.36
N MET A 270 20.83 9.47 22.62
CA MET A 270 21.65 9.16 23.79
C MET A 270 20.74 8.80 24.97
N ILE A 271 21.26 8.02 25.92
CA ILE A 271 20.60 7.74 27.21
C ILE A 271 21.60 8.02 28.34
N GLN A 272 21.12 8.62 29.44
CA GLN A 272 21.92 8.75 30.66
C GLN A 272 21.89 7.44 31.46
N GLN A 273 23.05 7.02 31.94
CA GLN A 273 23.17 6.04 33.01
C GLN A 273 23.14 6.80 34.33
N THR A 274 22.06 6.68 35.10
CA THR A 274 22.13 7.02 36.53
C THR A 274 22.87 5.88 37.25
N PRO A 275 23.83 6.18 38.14
CA PRO A 275 24.61 5.15 38.84
C PRO A 275 23.76 4.28 39.78
N ASP A 276 22.57 4.76 40.18
CA ASP A 276 21.65 4.02 41.03
C ASP A 276 20.40 3.60 40.24
N SER A 277 20.08 2.31 40.30
CA SER A 277 18.97 1.58 39.65
C SER A 277 19.23 1.07 38.23
N GLU A 278 18.83 -0.19 38.00
CA GLU A 278 18.84 -0.96 36.73
C GLU A 278 18.00 -0.31 35.59
N THR A 279 17.64 0.96 35.71
CA THR A 279 16.73 1.68 34.83
C THR A 279 17.52 2.77 34.10
N ARG A 280 18.09 2.41 32.95
CA ARG A 280 18.68 3.35 31.97
C ARG A 280 17.53 4.28 31.52
N VAL A 281 17.53 5.59 31.71
CA VAL A 281 16.53 6.50 31.10
C VAL A 281 17.17 7.85 30.84
N MET A 282 16.96 8.41 29.63
CA MET A 282 17.21 9.83 29.41
C MET A 282 15.99 10.61 29.91
N THR A 283 16.11 11.16 31.11
CA THR A 283 14.97 11.71 31.83
C THR A 283 14.72 13.16 31.40
N GLN A 284 14.08 13.39 30.24
CA GLN A 284 13.48 14.70 29.93
C GLN A 284 12.28 15.04 30.85
N HIS A 285 11.87 14.07 31.67
CA HIS A 285 10.69 14.14 32.54
C HIS A 285 10.89 13.31 33.81
N SER A 286 11.66 13.82 34.76
CA SER A 286 11.89 13.20 36.07
C SER A 286 10.68 13.37 36.99
N SER A 287 9.54 12.81 36.59
CA SER A 287 8.37 12.64 37.45
C SER A 287 7.91 11.21 37.25
N SER A 288 8.18 10.33 38.22
CA SER A 288 7.37 9.19 38.70
C SER A 288 6.52 8.34 37.72
N THR A 289 6.69 8.47 36.41
CA THR A 289 5.76 8.02 35.36
C THR A 289 6.39 6.94 34.49
N TYR A 290 7.70 6.71 34.63
CA TYR A 290 8.49 5.78 33.79
C TYR A 290 8.79 4.41 34.42
N GLN A 291 8.12 4.04 35.51
CA GLN A 291 8.14 2.65 35.99
C GLN A 291 7.42 1.74 34.96
N GLY A 292 8.19 0.94 34.22
CA GLY A 292 7.66 -0.09 33.30
C GLY A 292 7.99 0.08 31.81
N PHE A 293 8.85 1.03 31.42
CA PHE A 293 9.31 1.15 30.03
C PHE A 293 10.52 0.24 29.77
N GLN A 294 10.53 -0.41 28.61
CA GLN A 294 11.68 -1.16 28.10
C GLN A 294 12.45 -0.30 27.10
N ILE A 295 13.77 -0.45 27.08
CA ILE A 295 14.64 0.25 26.13
C ILE A 295 15.27 -0.77 25.21
N GLU A 296 15.10 -0.52 23.92
CA GLU A 296 15.75 -1.26 22.86
C GLU A 296 16.90 -0.41 22.30
N GLU A 297 18.09 -1.01 22.22
CA GLU A 297 19.31 -0.38 21.71
C GLU A 297 19.53 -0.77 20.24
N PHE A 298 19.71 0.22 19.38
CA PHE A 298 19.98 0.07 17.95
C PHE A 298 21.40 0.54 17.62
N GLU A 299 22.01 -0.10 16.63
CA GLU A 299 23.37 0.23 16.18
C GLU A 299 23.51 1.67 15.64
N SER A 300 22.43 2.24 15.10
CA SER A 300 22.39 3.60 14.56
C SER A 300 21.13 4.34 14.98
N PHE A 301 21.23 5.66 15.09
CA PHE A 301 20.10 6.54 15.36
C PHE A 301 19.05 6.45 14.25
N ALA A 302 19.48 6.43 12.97
CA ALA A 302 18.55 6.28 11.85
C ALA A 302 17.71 4.99 11.95
N ALA A 303 18.28 3.87 12.41
CA ALA A 303 17.53 2.61 12.55
C ALA A 303 16.45 2.69 13.65
N ALA A 304 16.75 3.29 14.80
CA ALA A 304 15.76 3.48 15.87
C ALA A 304 14.60 4.39 15.43
N VAL A 305 14.93 5.48 14.73
CA VAL A 305 13.94 6.40 14.16
C VAL A 305 13.07 5.70 13.11
N ASP A 306 13.67 4.93 12.23
CA ASP A 306 12.98 4.22 11.15
C ASP A 306 11.98 3.20 11.72
N GLU A 307 12.35 2.44 12.76
CA GLU A 307 11.44 1.52 13.47
C GLU A 307 10.28 2.27 14.16
N PHE A 308 10.59 3.36 14.87
CA PHE A 308 9.59 4.19 15.57
C PHE A 308 8.53 4.72 14.60
N PHE A 309 8.97 5.34 13.50
CA PHE A 309 8.03 5.99 12.58
C PHE A 309 7.39 5.01 11.61
N SER A 310 8.03 3.90 11.26
CA SER A 310 7.41 2.88 10.41
C SER A 310 6.25 2.22 11.15
N THR A 311 6.44 1.83 12.41
CA THR A 311 5.34 1.27 13.24
C THR A 311 4.21 2.28 13.45
N ALA A 312 4.52 3.55 13.69
CA ALA A 312 3.53 4.61 13.84
C ALA A 312 2.72 4.85 12.55
N GLU A 313 3.37 4.85 11.38
CA GLU A 313 2.66 5.04 10.12
C GLU A 313 1.90 3.78 9.69
N SER A 314 2.40 2.57 9.95
CA SER A 314 1.65 1.32 9.73
C SER A 314 0.33 1.34 10.50
N ASN A 315 0.35 1.67 11.79
CA ASN A 315 -0.87 1.78 12.59
C ASN A 315 -1.85 2.83 12.01
N LYS A 316 -1.33 3.95 11.49
CA LYS A 316 -2.15 5.01 10.90
C LYS A 316 -2.75 4.60 9.55
N ILE A 317 -2.01 3.83 8.76
CA ILE A 317 -2.47 3.26 7.49
C ILE A 317 -3.54 2.18 7.76
N ASP A 318 -3.32 1.31 8.73
CA ASP A 318 -4.30 0.29 9.15
C ASP A 318 -5.60 0.93 9.64
N LEU A 319 -5.53 1.99 10.45
CA LEU A 319 -6.70 2.75 10.88
C LEU A 319 -7.47 3.37 9.70
N LYS A 320 -6.76 3.92 8.71
CA LYS A 320 -7.39 4.46 7.49
C LYS A 320 -8.02 3.35 6.65
N ALA A 321 -7.37 2.20 6.55
CA ALA A 321 -7.88 1.04 5.85
C ALA A 321 -9.18 0.54 6.49
N VAL A 322 -9.17 0.28 7.80
CA VAL A 322 -10.37 -0.13 8.56
C VAL A 322 -11.52 0.87 8.37
N GLN A 323 -11.22 2.17 8.35
CA GLN A 323 -12.23 3.19 8.08
C GLN A 323 -12.79 3.10 6.64
N GLN A 324 -11.93 2.94 5.63
CA GLN A 324 -12.35 2.76 4.23
C GLN A 324 -13.14 1.47 4.03
N GLU A 325 -12.74 0.37 4.65
CA GLU A 325 -13.48 -0.90 4.65
C GLU A 325 -14.87 -0.72 5.27
N ARG A 326 -14.95 -0.05 6.43
CA ARG A 326 -16.22 0.25 7.09
C ARG A 326 -17.14 1.11 6.24
N ASP A 327 -16.61 2.13 5.57
CA ASP A 327 -17.38 3.00 4.70
C ASP A 327 -17.86 2.27 3.44
N ALA A 328 -17.05 1.38 2.88
CA ALA A 328 -17.44 0.53 1.75
C ALA A 328 -18.56 -0.47 2.14
N LEU A 329 -18.44 -1.10 3.31
CA LEU A 329 -19.47 -2.00 3.85
C LEU A 329 -20.77 -1.26 4.16
N LYS A 330 -20.69 -0.06 4.74
CA LYS A 330 -21.86 0.78 5.04
C LYS A 330 -22.62 1.18 3.76
N LYS A 331 -21.90 1.48 2.68
CA LYS A 331 -22.52 1.75 1.36
C LYS A 331 -23.26 0.53 0.84
N LEU A 332 -22.68 -0.65 0.91
CA LEU A 332 -23.32 -1.90 0.49
C LEU A 332 -24.59 -2.19 1.33
N GLU A 333 -24.52 -1.98 2.64
CA GLU A 333 -25.66 -2.19 3.54
C GLU A 333 -26.80 -1.21 3.25
N ASN A 334 -26.49 0.06 2.98
CA ASN A 334 -27.49 1.06 2.59
C ASN A 334 -28.21 0.65 1.29
N VAL A 335 -27.46 0.21 0.27
CA VAL A 335 -28.05 -0.29 -0.99
C VAL A 335 -28.97 -1.48 -0.73
N LYS A 336 -28.55 -2.45 0.11
CA LYS A 336 -29.39 -3.60 0.49
C LYS A 336 -30.68 -3.16 1.19
N ARG A 337 -30.58 -2.20 2.13
CA ARG A 337 -31.72 -1.68 2.89
C ARG A 337 -32.73 -0.97 2.00
N ASP A 338 -32.26 -0.12 1.10
CA ASP A 338 -33.12 0.61 0.16
C ASP A 338 -33.87 -0.35 -0.78
N HIS A 339 -33.21 -1.43 -1.21
CA HIS A 339 -33.85 -2.47 -2.03
C HIS A 339 -34.93 -3.24 -1.28
N VAL A 340 -34.66 -3.67 -0.04
CA VAL A 340 -35.65 -4.34 0.79
C VAL A 340 -36.86 -3.44 1.03
N SER A 341 -36.64 -2.16 1.32
CA SER A 341 -37.73 -1.19 1.50
C SER A 341 -38.61 -1.05 0.26
N ARG A 342 -38.02 -0.99 -0.95
CA ARG A 342 -38.77 -0.92 -2.21
C ARG A 342 -39.57 -2.20 -2.49
N LEU A 343 -39.01 -3.37 -2.21
CA LEU A 343 -39.71 -4.65 -2.39
C LEU A 343 -40.90 -4.77 -1.45
N ASN A 344 -40.72 -4.40 -0.18
CA ASN A 344 -41.80 -4.41 0.81
C ASN A 344 -42.93 -3.45 0.41
N ALA A 345 -42.62 -2.26 -0.11
CA ALA A 345 -43.64 -1.31 -0.58
C ALA A 345 -44.45 -1.85 -1.78
N LEU A 346 -43.80 -2.54 -2.71
CA LEU A 346 -44.48 -3.19 -3.85
C LEU A 346 -45.35 -4.37 -3.40
N GLU A 347 -44.88 -5.16 -2.43
CA GLU A 347 -45.64 -6.27 -1.84
C GLU A 347 -46.87 -5.77 -1.07
N GLU A 348 -46.72 -4.70 -0.29
CA GLU A 348 -47.83 -4.06 0.42
C GLU A 348 -48.89 -3.56 -0.57
N THR A 349 -48.47 -2.92 -1.66
CA THR A 349 -49.39 -2.46 -2.73
C THR A 349 -50.15 -3.64 -3.35
N GLN A 350 -49.46 -4.77 -3.60
CA GLN A 350 -50.06 -5.97 -4.17
C GLN A 350 -51.14 -6.58 -3.25
N LEU A 351 -50.86 -6.62 -1.94
CA LEU A 351 -51.80 -7.10 -0.93
C LEU A 351 -53.03 -6.19 -0.86
N GLN A 352 -52.83 -4.87 -0.83
CA GLN A 352 -53.93 -3.90 -0.80
C GLN A 352 -54.83 -3.99 -2.05
N ASP A 353 -54.24 -4.14 -3.24
CA ASP A 353 -55.02 -4.26 -4.48
C ASP A 353 -55.80 -5.59 -4.54
N LYS A 354 -55.23 -6.66 -3.99
CA LYS A 354 -55.92 -7.96 -3.85
C LYS A 354 -57.11 -7.83 -2.91
N GLU A 355 -56.92 -7.25 -1.73
CA GLU A 355 -57.99 -7.07 -0.74
C GLU A 355 -59.13 -6.20 -1.30
N LYS A 356 -58.80 -5.09 -1.96
CA LYS A 356 -59.80 -4.24 -2.63
C LYS A 356 -60.61 -4.99 -3.67
N ALA A 357 -59.96 -5.81 -4.49
CA ALA A 357 -60.63 -6.59 -5.52
C ALA A 357 -61.55 -7.67 -4.93
N GLU A 358 -61.11 -8.38 -3.88
CA GLU A 358 -61.90 -9.38 -3.16
C GLU A 358 -63.14 -8.75 -2.49
N LEU A 359 -62.97 -7.58 -1.86
CA LEU A 359 -64.07 -6.83 -1.25
C LEU A 359 -65.13 -6.39 -2.28
N ILE A 360 -64.73 -5.98 -3.48
CA ILE A 360 -65.67 -5.66 -4.56
C ILE A 360 -66.43 -6.90 -5.04
N ILE A 361 -65.75 -8.05 -5.17
CA ILE A 361 -66.39 -9.32 -5.58
C ILE A 361 -67.39 -9.78 -4.53
N HIS A 362 -67.02 -9.77 -3.25
CA HIS A 362 -67.91 -10.24 -2.18
C HIS A 362 -69.16 -9.37 -2.03
N ASN A 363 -69.08 -8.09 -2.39
CA ASN A 363 -70.18 -7.11 -2.29
C ASN A 363 -70.74 -6.70 -3.66
N GLN A 364 -70.61 -7.55 -4.68
CA GLN A 364 -70.88 -7.18 -6.08
C GLN A 364 -72.26 -6.53 -6.29
N GLU A 365 -73.32 -7.12 -5.73
CA GLU A 365 -74.69 -6.62 -5.90
C GLU A 365 -74.87 -5.20 -5.33
N ALA A 366 -74.27 -4.93 -4.16
CA ALA A 366 -74.36 -3.64 -3.51
C ALA A 366 -73.54 -2.57 -4.26
N VAL A 367 -72.38 -2.95 -4.81
CA VAL A 367 -71.53 -2.06 -5.62
C VAL A 367 -72.21 -1.70 -6.94
N ASP A 368 -72.78 -2.67 -7.66
CA ASP A 368 -73.51 -2.41 -8.91
C ASP A 368 -74.76 -1.56 -8.67
N ALA A 369 -75.47 -1.77 -7.56
CA ALA A 369 -76.60 -0.91 -7.16
C ALA A 369 -76.16 0.53 -6.88
N ALA A 370 -75.02 0.73 -6.18
CA ALA A 370 -74.47 2.05 -5.91
C ALA A 370 -74.04 2.78 -7.19
N ILE A 371 -73.37 2.08 -8.11
CA ILE A 371 -72.97 2.63 -9.41
C ILE A 371 -74.22 3.05 -10.21
N LEU A 372 -75.24 2.20 -10.28
CA LEU A 372 -76.46 2.48 -11.02
C LEU A 372 -77.21 3.70 -10.46
N ALA A 373 -77.33 3.79 -9.13
CA ALA A 373 -77.98 4.92 -8.47
C ALA A 373 -77.31 6.25 -8.82
N ILE A 374 -75.98 6.32 -8.73
CA ILE A 374 -75.24 7.56 -9.07
C ILE A 374 -75.30 7.86 -10.57
N ARG A 375 -75.20 6.85 -11.44
CA ARG A 375 -75.34 7.04 -12.91
C ARG A 375 -76.70 7.62 -13.29
N GLN A 376 -77.78 7.17 -12.64
CA GLN A 376 -79.12 7.69 -12.89
C GLN A 376 -79.23 9.17 -12.50
N GLU A 377 -78.64 9.56 -11.37
CA GLU A 377 -78.60 10.96 -10.93
C GLU A 377 -77.78 11.84 -11.88
N ILE A 378 -76.65 11.33 -12.39
CA ILE A 378 -75.85 12.01 -13.42
C ILE A 378 -76.64 12.15 -14.74
N ALA A 379 -77.35 11.10 -15.17
CA ALA A 379 -78.16 11.11 -16.38
C ALA A 379 -79.32 12.12 -16.31
N ASN A 380 -79.83 12.39 -15.11
CA ASN A 380 -80.84 13.41 -14.84
C ASN A 380 -80.27 14.85 -14.82
N GLN A 381 -78.98 15.04 -15.16
CA GLN A 381 -78.30 16.35 -15.22
C GLN A 381 -78.30 17.12 -13.89
N LEU A 382 -78.29 16.40 -12.76
CA LEU A 382 -78.18 17.02 -11.44
C LEU A 382 -76.77 17.56 -11.19
N SER A 383 -76.68 18.67 -10.44
CA SER A 383 -75.38 19.22 -10.06
C SER A 383 -74.68 18.31 -9.05
N TRP A 384 -73.34 18.36 -9.00
CA TRP A 384 -72.55 17.53 -8.08
C TRP A 384 -72.91 17.77 -6.61
N GLU A 385 -73.23 19.01 -6.25
CA GLU A 385 -73.66 19.40 -4.90
C GLU A 385 -75.03 18.80 -4.55
N ASP A 386 -75.95 18.75 -5.52
CA ASP A 386 -77.28 18.16 -5.35
C ASP A 386 -77.22 16.63 -5.20
N ILE A 387 -76.34 15.97 -5.96
CA ILE A 387 -76.10 14.52 -5.86
C ILE A 387 -75.56 14.18 -4.46
N GLU A 388 -74.60 14.95 -3.95
CA GLU A 388 -74.05 14.75 -2.61
C GLU A 388 -75.12 14.99 -1.52
N ALA A 389 -75.95 16.01 -1.68
CA ALA A 389 -77.06 16.30 -0.77
C ALA A 389 -78.08 15.15 -0.73
N ARG A 390 -78.41 14.56 -1.89
CA ARG A 390 -79.31 13.41 -1.99
C ARG A 390 -78.73 12.13 -1.38
N VAL A 391 -77.45 11.84 -1.61
CA VAL A 391 -76.78 10.70 -0.97
C VAL A 391 -76.77 10.87 0.55
N LYS A 392 -76.48 12.07 1.07
CA LYS A 392 -76.55 12.38 2.51
C LYS A 392 -77.97 12.25 3.08
N GLN A 393 -79.00 12.62 2.32
CA GLN A 393 -80.39 12.43 2.73
C GLN A 393 -80.77 10.94 2.77
N ALA A 394 -80.37 10.17 1.76
CA ALA A 394 -80.59 8.72 1.72
C ALA A 394 -79.86 7.98 2.86
N GLN A 395 -78.65 8.42 3.21
CA GLN A 395 -77.92 7.93 4.38
C GLN A 395 -78.66 8.19 5.70
N ARG A 396 -79.29 9.37 5.87
CA ARG A 396 -80.10 9.68 7.07
C ARG A 396 -81.35 8.81 7.18
N HIS A 397 -81.86 8.32 6.04
CA HIS A 397 -82.97 7.38 5.99
C HIS A 397 -82.51 5.91 6.12
N ASN A 398 -81.23 5.64 6.41
CA ASN A 398 -80.63 4.30 6.54
C ASN A 398 -80.84 3.40 5.31
N ASP A 399 -80.75 3.98 4.11
CA ASP A 399 -80.72 3.18 2.88
C ASP A 399 -79.44 2.32 2.86
N PRO A 400 -79.54 0.98 2.69
CA PRO A 400 -78.39 0.08 2.67
C PRO A 400 -77.36 0.44 1.59
N VAL A 401 -77.77 0.96 0.43
CA VAL A 401 -76.83 1.29 -0.67
C VAL A 401 -76.15 2.63 -0.41
N ALA A 402 -76.91 3.63 0.04
CA ALA A 402 -76.35 4.96 0.32
C ALA A 402 -75.39 4.97 1.51
N SER A 403 -75.58 4.05 2.48
CA SER A 403 -74.72 3.90 3.65
C SER A 403 -73.30 3.39 3.32
N ILE A 404 -73.15 2.70 2.19
CA ILE A 404 -71.86 2.18 1.71
C ILE A 404 -71.03 3.30 1.06
N ILE A 405 -71.67 4.30 0.47
CA ILE A 405 -70.99 5.41 -0.22
C ILE A 405 -70.41 6.38 0.82
N LYS A 406 -69.08 6.46 0.92
CA LYS A 406 -68.43 7.35 1.90
C LYS A 406 -68.09 8.71 1.33
N GLN A 407 -67.58 8.75 0.10
CA GLN A 407 -67.15 9.97 -0.57
C GLN A 407 -67.43 9.88 -2.08
N LEU A 408 -67.90 10.98 -2.66
CA LEU A 408 -68.09 11.11 -4.10
C LEU A 408 -66.89 11.87 -4.68
N LYS A 409 -66.15 11.26 -5.62
CA LYS A 409 -65.02 11.86 -6.34
C LYS A 409 -65.40 12.03 -7.82
N LEU A 410 -66.48 12.80 -8.04
CA LEU A 410 -67.09 12.97 -9.36
C LEU A 410 -66.18 13.69 -10.36
N ASN A 411 -65.20 14.46 -9.89
CA ASN A 411 -64.17 15.10 -10.71
C ASN A 411 -63.30 14.11 -11.51
N ILE A 412 -63.13 12.89 -11.00
CA ILE A 412 -62.43 11.80 -11.69
C ILE A 412 -63.39 10.66 -12.07
N ASN A 413 -64.70 10.88 -11.96
CA ASN A 413 -65.73 9.87 -12.20
C ASN A 413 -65.64 8.62 -11.29
N HIS A 414 -65.16 8.78 -10.04
CA HIS A 414 -65.05 7.68 -9.07
C HIS A 414 -65.91 7.92 -7.82
N ILE A 415 -66.29 6.84 -7.14
CA ILE A 415 -66.92 6.86 -5.82
C ILE A 415 -66.13 6.00 -4.83
N THR A 416 -65.97 6.48 -3.60
CA THR A 416 -65.31 5.73 -2.53
C THR A 416 -66.36 5.01 -1.71
N LEU A 417 -66.28 3.68 -1.69
CA LEU A 417 -67.18 2.79 -0.97
C LEU A 417 -66.49 2.24 0.28
N LEU A 418 -67.25 2.13 1.38
CA LEU A 418 -66.82 1.45 2.60
C LEU A 418 -67.33 0.01 2.54
N LEU A 419 -66.45 -0.92 2.16
CA LEU A 419 -66.80 -2.32 1.95
C LEU A 419 -66.29 -3.19 3.11
N SER A 420 -67.14 -4.12 3.54
CA SER A 420 -66.86 -5.11 4.58
C SER A 420 -66.99 -6.50 3.97
N ASP A 421 -66.23 -7.47 4.47
CA ASP A 421 -66.35 -8.86 4.01
C ASP A 421 -67.63 -9.49 4.61
N PRO A 422 -68.65 -9.86 3.81
CA PRO A 422 -69.90 -10.44 4.31
C PRO A 422 -69.73 -11.86 4.86
N PHE A 423 -68.60 -12.51 4.57
CA PHE A 423 -68.31 -13.90 4.92
C PHE A 423 -67.29 -14.02 6.06
N ALA A 424 -66.88 -12.91 6.67
CA ALA A 424 -65.95 -12.95 7.79
C ALA A 424 -66.66 -13.47 9.06
N ASP A 425 -66.19 -14.60 9.60
CA ASP A 425 -66.63 -15.10 10.91
C ASP A 425 -66.29 -14.09 12.02
N SER A 426 -67.11 -14.03 13.07
CA SER A 426 -66.99 -13.08 14.20
C SER A 426 -65.66 -13.11 14.97
N ALA A 427 -64.73 -13.99 14.61
CA ALA A 427 -63.38 -14.08 15.15
C ALA A 427 -62.34 -13.28 14.33
N ASP A 428 -62.61 -13.02 13.04
CA ASP A 428 -61.73 -12.24 12.16
C ASP A 428 -62.18 -10.78 12.16
N ASN A 429 -61.51 -9.95 12.97
CA ASN A 429 -61.66 -8.49 12.99
C ASN A 429 -61.13 -7.82 11.70
N LYS A 430 -61.59 -8.24 10.51
CA LYS A 430 -61.30 -7.51 9.26
C LYS A 430 -62.06 -6.19 9.28
N LYS A 431 -61.31 -5.09 9.40
CA LYS A 431 -61.88 -3.74 9.43
C LYS A 431 -62.47 -3.39 8.05
N PRO A 432 -63.60 -2.68 8.02
CA PRO A 432 -64.16 -2.18 6.77
C PRO A 432 -63.14 -1.28 6.06
N SER A 433 -62.91 -1.54 4.78
CA SER A 433 -61.89 -0.86 3.99
C SER A 433 -62.51 0.09 2.97
N LEU A 434 -61.84 1.21 2.73
CA LEU A 434 -62.25 2.19 1.73
C LEU A 434 -61.71 1.77 0.37
N VAL A 435 -62.62 1.59 -0.59
CA VAL A 435 -62.29 1.16 -1.96
C VAL A 435 -62.86 2.16 -2.95
N ASP A 436 -62.03 2.64 -3.86
CA ASP A 436 -62.47 3.52 -4.94
C ASP A 436 -63.03 2.68 -6.10
N VAL A 437 -64.15 3.11 -6.68
CA VAL A 437 -64.85 2.40 -7.75
C VAL A 437 -65.14 3.37 -8.87
N ASP A 438 -64.79 2.99 -10.09
CA ASP A 438 -65.02 3.78 -11.30
C ASP A 438 -66.48 3.67 -11.72
N LEU A 439 -67.13 4.82 -11.89
CA LEU A 439 -68.53 4.88 -12.29
C LEU A 439 -68.76 4.46 -13.73
N ASP A 440 -67.77 4.44 -14.63
CA ASP A 440 -67.96 4.04 -16.04
C ASP A 440 -67.95 2.51 -16.22
N LEU A 441 -67.47 1.78 -15.22
CA LEU A 441 -67.31 0.33 -15.22
C LEU A 441 -68.36 -0.37 -14.33
N SER A 442 -68.61 -1.66 -14.56
CA SER A 442 -69.39 -2.49 -13.62
C SER A 442 -68.55 -2.88 -12.39
N ALA A 443 -69.18 -3.39 -11.34
CA ALA A 443 -68.48 -3.91 -10.16
C ALA A 443 -67.43 -4.97 -10.55
N TYR A 444 -67.78 -5.90 -11.43
CA TYR A 444 -66.85 -6.93 -11.92
C TYR A 444 -65.67 -6.34 -12.72
N ALA A 445 -65.93 -5.35 -13.58
CA ALA A 445 -64.88 -4.69 -14.35
C ALA A 445 -63.94 -3.86 -13.45
N ASN A 446 -64.47 -3.24 -12.39
CA ASN A 446 -63.67 -2.58 -11.36
C ASN A 446 -62.80 -3.56 -10.56
N ALA A 447 -63.37 -4.70 -10.13
CA ALA A 447 -62.59 -5.76 -9.47
C ALA A 447 -61.48 -6.29 -10.39
N LYS A 448 -61.79 -6.52 -11.68
CA LYS A 448 -60.81 -6.93 -12.69
C LYS A 448 -59.68 -5.92 -12.84
N ARG A 449 -59.98 -4.61 -12.84
CA ARG A 449 -58.97 -3.54 -12.89
C ARG A 449 -57.97 -3.65 -11.73
N TYR A 450 -58.45 -3.90 -10.51
CA TYR A 450 -57.57 -4.11 -9.35
C TYR A 450 -56.75 -5.42 -9.45
N PHE A 451 -57.32 -6.51 -9.99
CA PHE A 451 -56.54 -7.72 -10.27
C PHE A 451 -55.48 -7.53 -11.36
N ASP A 452 -55.78 -6.74 -12.39
CA ASP A 452 -54.83 -6.37 -13.44
C ASP A 452 -53.72 -5.47 -12.89
N GLN A 453 -54.05 -4.52 -12.00
CA GLN A 453 -53.09 -3.71 -11.26
C GLN A 453 -52.18 -4.58 -10.39
N LYS A 454 -52.73 -5.52 -9.62
CA LYS A 454 -51.98 -6.53 -8.85
C LYS A 454 -51.02 -7.32 -9.75
N ARG A 455 -51.47 -7.78 -10.93
CA ARG A 455 -50.63 -8.52 -11.87
C ARG A 455 -49.50 -7.64 -12.43
N SER A 456 -49.78 -6.37 -12.70
CA SER A 456 -48.77 -5.41 -13.14
C SER A 456 -47.75 -5.09 -12.03
N ALA A 457 -48.19 -4.95 -10.79
CA ALA A 457 -47.34 -4.76 -9.60
C ALA A 457 -46.47 -5.99 -9.34
N ALA A 458 -47.02 -7.20 -9.48
CA ALA A 458 -46.26 -8.45 -9.40
C ALA A 458 -45.17 -8.54 -10.49
N LYS A 459 -45.51 -8.15 -11.73
CA LYS A 459 -44.54 -8.10 -12.83
C LYS A 459 -43.46 -7.04 -12.57
N LYS A 460 -43.82 -5.88 -12.01
CA LYS A 460 -42.86 -4.85 -11.57
C LYS A 460 -41.95 -5.39 -10.46
N GLN A 461 -42.49 -6.04 -9.44
CA GLN A 461 -41.73 -6.68 -8.35
C GLN A 461 -40.73 -7.70 -8.90
N GLN A 462 -41.14 -8.57 -9.82
CA GLN A 462 -40.24 -9.56 -10.43
C GLN A 462 -39.11 -8.90 -11.25
N LYS A 463 -39.42 -7.86 -12.03
CA LYS A 463 -38.41 -7.06 -12.73
C LYS A 463 -37.46 -6.35 -11.75
N THR A 464 -38.00 -5.80 -10.66
CA THR A 464 -37.20 -5.19 -9.59
C THR A 464 -36.25 -6.23 -9.01
N ILE A 465 -36.71 -7.43 -8.64
CA ILE A 465 -35.86 -8.52 -8.11
C ILE A 465 -34.71 -8.83 -9.07
N GLN A 466 -34.99 -9.04 -10.36
CA GLN A 466 -33.94 -9.34 -11.36
C GLN A 466 -32.94 -8.20 -11.53
N SER A 467 -33.41 -6.95 -11.56
CA SER A 467 -32.54 -5.77 -11.62
C SER A 467 -31.69 -5.61 -10.34
N THR A 468 -32.26 -5.90 -9.17
CA THR A 468 -31.58 -5.80 -7.89
C THR A 468 -30.51 -6.86 -7.74
N GLU A 469 -30.72 -8.09 -8.25
CA GLU A 469 -29.70 -9.13 -8.21
C GLU A 469 -28.47 -8.73 -9.02
N LYS A 470 -28.67 -8.16 -10.22
CA LYS A 470 -27.58 -7.62 -11.04
C LYS A 470 -26.88 -6.44 -10.37
N ALA A 471 -27.65 -5.49 -9.81
CA ALA A 471 -27.12 -4.33 -9.12
C ALA A 471 -26.31 -4.73 -7.87
N LEU A 472 -26.81 -5.65 -7.05
CA LEU A 472 -26.12 -6.16 -5.86
C LEU A 472 -24.84 -6.89 -6.22
N LYS A 473 -24.85 -7.77 -7.23
CA LYS A 473 -23.63 -8.42 -7.73
C LYS A 473 -22.59 -7.39 -8.18
N SER A 474 -23.01 -6.34 -8.86
CA SER A 474 -22.12 -5.26 -9.30
C SER A 474 -21.56 -4.46 -8.11
N ALA A 475 -22.39 -4.15 -7.11
CA ALA A 475 -21.99 -3.42 -5.91
C ALA A 475 -21.05 -4.27 -5.05
N GLU A 476 -21.32 -5.57 -4.88
CA GLU A 476 -20.45 -6.51 -4.17
C GLU A 476 -19.11 -6.68 -4.88
N LYS A 477 -19.09 -6.75 -6.22
CA LYS A 477 -17.84 -6.78 -7.00
C LYS A 477 -17.02 -5.51 -6.79
N LYS A 478 -17.64 -4.32 -6.85
CA LYS A 478 -16.96 -3.03 -6.58
C LYS A 478 -16.41 -2.99 -5.16
N THR A 479 -17.20 -3.37 -4.16
CA THR A 479 -16.76 -3.42 -2.76
C THR A 479 -15.61 -4.41 -2.56
N LYS A 480 -15.66 -5.59 -3.18
CA LYS A 480 -14.57 -6.59 -3.13
C LYS A 480 -13.29 -6.08 -3.79
N GLN A 481 -13.41 -5.32 -4.87
CA GLN A 481 -12.26 -4.69 -5.52
C GLN A 481 -11.66 -3.60 -4.62
N THR A 482 -12.48 -2.71 -4.05
CA THR A 482 -11.99 -1.70 -3.10
C THR A 482 -11.32 -2.32 -1.87
N LEU A 483 -11.84 -3.44 -1.35
CA LEU A 483 -11.23 -4.18 -0.23
C LEU A 483 -9.85 -4.73 -0.60
N LYS A 484 -9.71 -5.29 -1.81
CA LYS A 484 -8.41 -5.76 -2.31
C LYS A 484 -7.42 -4.62 -2.49
N ASP A 485 -7.86 -3.50 -3.06
CA ASP A 485 -7.01 -2.34 -3.29
C ASP A 485 -6.49 -1.79 -1.94
N VAL A 486 -7.37 -1.68 -0.94
CA VAL A 486 -7.01 -1.28 0.43
C VAL A 486 -5.96 -2.24 1.02
N GLN A 487 -6.16 -3.56 0.93
CA GLN A 487 -5.21 -4.56 1.43
C GLN A 487 -3.83 -4.48 0.76
N THR A 488 -3.77 -4.13 -0.52
CA THR A 488 -2.47 -4.00 -1.22
C THR A 488 -1.72 -2.73 -0.83
N MET A 489 -2.44 -1.66 -0.44
CA MET A 489 -1.85 -0.37 -0.10
C MET A 489 -1.33 -0.29 1.34
N THR A 490 -1.73 -1.21 2.23
CA THR A 490 -1.49 -1.06 3.68
C THR A 490 -0.15 -1.59 4.20
N ASN A 491 0.58 -2.37 3.40
CA ASN A 491 1.72 -3.11 3.93
C ASN A 491 3.03 -2.31 3.85
N ILE A 492 3.44 -1.71 4.97
CA ILE A 492 4.82 -1.28 5.18
C ILE A 492 5.61 -2.48 5.71
N ASN A 493 6.39 -3.10 4.81
CA ASN A 493 7.25 -4.23 5.16
C ASN A 493 8.71 -3.81 5.19
N LYS A 494 9.50 -4.41 6.07
CA LYS A 494 10.95 -4.22 6.06
C LYS A 494 11.50 -4.73 4.72
N ALA A 495 12.16 -3.85 3.98
CA ALA A 495 12.69 -4.20 2.67
C ALA A 495 13.74 -5.29 2.84
N ARG A 496 13.53 -6.43 2.18
CA ARG A 496 14.54 -7.48 2.14
C ARG A 496 15.80 -6.91 1.49
N LYS A 497 16.96 -7.18 2.11
CA LYS A 497 18.25 -6.94 1.46
C LYS A 497 18.35 -7.83 0.22
N VAL A 498 18.17 -7.23 -0.95
CA VAL A 498 18.33 -7.91 -2.24
C VAL A 498 19.82 -8.17 -2.43
N TYR A 499 20.21 -9.44 -2.50
CA TYR A 499 21.60 -9.80 -2.75
C TYR A 499 21.95 -9.58 -4.23
N TRP A 500 23.22 -9.25 -4.51
CA TRP A 500 23.68 -8.91 -5.86
C TRP A 500 23.46 -10.04 -6.88
N PHE A 501 23.42 -11.30 -6.42
CA PHE A 501 23.25 -12.48 -7.26
C PHE A 501 21.79 -12.75 -7.63
N GLU A 502 20.81 -12.15 -6.93
CA GLU A 502 19.37 -12.41 -7.17
C GLU A 502 18.88 -11.95 -8.54
N LYS A 503 19.64 -11.07 -9.20
CA LYS A 503 19.37 -10.64 -10.58
C LYS A 503 19.62 -11.74 -11.62
N PHE A 504 20.41 -12.76 -11.27
CA PHE A 504 20.73 -13.90 -12.12
C PHE A 504 19.77 -15.07 -11.85
N TYR A 505 19.91 -16.18 -12.56
CA TYR A 505 19.45 -17.46 -12.02
C TYR A 505 20.40 -17.86 -10.91
N TRP A 506 19.86 -18.29 -9.77
CA TRP A 506 20.70 -18.66 -8.64
C TRP A 506 20.01 -19.71 -7.78
N PHE A 507 20.83 -20.52 -7.11
CA PHE A 507 20.41 -21.34 -5.98
C PHE A 507 21.59 -21.51 -5.03
N ILE A 508 21.29 -21.99 -3.82
CA ILE A 508 22.30 -22.43 -2.87
C ILE A 508 22.28 -23.95 -2.90
N SER A 509 23.41 -24.58 -3.21
CA SER A 509 23.53 -26.04 -3.28
C SER A 509 23.24 -26.70 -1.93
N SER A 510 23.03 -28.02 -1.93
CA SER A 510 22.83 -28.78 -0.69
C SER A 510 24.00 -28.60 0.31
N GLU A 511 25.18 -28.26 -0.19
CA GLU A 511 26.42 -28.10 0.58
C GLU A 511 26.80 -26.62 0.80
N ASN A 512 25.82 -25.72 0.69
CA ASN A 512 25.95 -24.29 0.98
C ASN A 512 26.87 -23.49 0.03
N TYR A 513 27.04 -23.94 -1.21
CA TYR A 513 27.72 -23.17 -2.25
C TYR A 513 26.72 -22.33 -3.05
N LEU A 514 27.11 -21.09 -3.37
CA LEU A 514 26.31 -20.22 -4.22
C LEU A 514 26.58 -20.56 -5.70
N VAL A 515 25.52 -20.95 -6.41
CA VAL A 515 25.56 -21.21 -7.86
C VAL A 515 24.78 -20.10 -8.57
N ILE A 516 25.38 -19.51 -9.61
CA ILE A 516 24.77 -18.44 -10.41
C ILE A 516 24.83 -18.77 -11.91
N GLY A 517 23.78 -18.44 -12.66
CA GLY A 517 23.68 -18.63 -14.12
C GLY A 517 23.03 -17.42 -14.80
N GLY A 518 23.49 -17.06 -16.00
CA GLY A 518 22.96 -15.90 -16.72
C GLY A 518 21.65 -16.21 -17.42
N ARG A 519 20.72 -15.23 -17.41
CA ARG A 519 19.42 -15.34 -18.10
C ARG A 519 19.50 -14.99 -19.59
N ASP A 520 20.49 -14.20 -19.94
CA ASP A 520 20.70 -13.68 -21.28
C ASP A 520 22.20 -13.62 -21.59
N MET A 521 22.51 -13.36 -22.85
CA MET A 521 23.86 -13.30 -23.38
C MET A 521 24.73 -12.22 -22.70
N GLN A 522 24.15 -11.09 -22.30
CA GLN A 522 24.87 -9.99 -21.63
C GLN A 522 25.19 -10.33 -20.17
N GLN A 523 24.27 -11.01 -19.48
CA GLN A 523 24.45 -11.51 -18.13
C GLN A 523 25.48 -12.63 -18.09
N ASN A 524 25.51 -13.53 -19.07
CA ASN A 524 26.56 -14.53 -19.21
C ASN A 524 27.94 -13.87 -19.26
N GLU A 525 28.10 -12.81 -20.08
CA GLU A 525 29.33 -12.03 -20.11
C GLU A 525 29.66 -11.36 -18.78
N LEU A 526 28.66 -10.76 -18.13
CA LEU A 526 28.83 -10.09 -16.84
C LEU A 526 29.29 -11.08 -15.76
N ILE A 527 28.70 -12.28 -15.71
CA ILE A 527 29.05 -13.34 -14.76
C ILE A 527 30.52 -13.75 -14.93
N VAL A 528 30.92 -14.10 -16.15
CA VAL A 528 32.30 -14.56 -16.40
C VAL A 528 33.31 -13.44 -16.23
N LYS A 529 33.01 -12.21 -16.66
CA LYS A 529 33.97 -11.09 -16.58
C LYS A 529 34.13 -10.51 -15.17
N ARG A 530 33.04 -10.39 -14.41
CA ARG A 530 33.02 -9.68 -13.12
C ARG A 530 32.99 -10.61 -11.91
N TYR A 531 32.37 -11.78 -12.04
CA TYR A 531 32.05 -12.63 -10.91
C TYR A 531 32.82 -13.96 -10.87
N LEU A 532 33.42 -14.42 -11.97
CA LEU A 532 34.31 -15.59 -11.99
C LEU A 532 35.72 -15.21 -11.47
N ARG A 533 36.09 -15.76 -10.31
CA ARG A 533 37.41 -15.62 -9.68
C ARG A 533 38.24 -16.89 -9.89
N ALA A 534 39.54 -16.83 -9.62
CA ALA A 534 40.47 -17.95 -9.83
C ALA A 534 40.07 -19.26 -9.14
N ASN A 535 39.45 -19.19 -7.95
CA ASN A 535 39.03 -20.37 -7.17
C ASN A 535 37.66 -20.93 -7.59
N ASP A 536 36.91 -20.22 -8.42
CA ASP A 536 35.57 -20.61 -8.82
C ASP A 536 35.62 -21.62 -9.99
N VAL A 537 34.52 -22.34 -10.18
CA VAL A 537 34.36 -23.31 -11.26
C VAL A 537 33.30 -22.82 -12.24
N TYR A 538 33.63 -22.93 -13.53
CA TYR A 538 32.72 -22.65 -14.63
C TYR A 538 32.07 -23.95 -15.12
N VAL A 539 30.75 -23.93 -15.30
CA VAL A 539 29.92 -25.07 -15.70
C VAL A 539 29.06 -24.67 -16.90
N HIS A 540 28.96 -25.56 -17.88
CA HIS A 540 28.19 -25.34 -19.10
C HIS A 540 27.65 -26.67 -19.66
N ALA A 541 26.49 -26.64 -20.30
CA ALA A 541 25.93 -27.82 -20.98
C ALA A 541 26.60 -28.02 -22.35
N ASP A 542 26.71 -29.25 -22.84
CA ASP A 542 27.30 -29.52 -24.16
C ASP A 542 26.28 -29.30 -25.30
N ILE A 543 25.64 -28.13 -25.29
CA ILE A 543 24.63 -27.70 -26.26
C ILE A 543 24.70 -26.18 -26.46
N THR A 544 24.32 -25.73 -27.66
CA THR A 544 24.20 -24.30 -27.98
C THR A 544 23.04 -23.67 -27.20
N GLY A 545 23.20 -22.41 -26.81
CA GLY A 545 22.16 -21.66 -26.10
C GLY A 545 21.99 -22.04 -24.63
N ALA A 546 22.96 -22.74 -24.04
CA ALA A 546 22.97 -23.01 -22.60
C ALA A 546 23.40 -21.78 -21.77
N SER A 547 22.88 -21.69 -20.56
CA SER A 547 23.31 -20.69 -19.58
C SER A 547 24.75 -20.92 -19.14
N SER A 548 25.51 -19.83 -18.98
CA SER A 548 26.84 -19.87 -18.37
C SER A 548 26.72 -19.88 -16.85
N VAL A 549 27.03 -21.03 -16.23
CA VAL A 549 26.90 -21.24 -14.79
C VAL A 549 28.25 -21.13 -14.10
N VAL A 550 28.30 -20.44 -12.96
CA VAL A 550 29.49 -20.31 -12.11
C VAL A 550 29.16 -20.76 -10.70
N VAL A 551 29.98 -21.67 -10.18
CA VAL A 551 29.93 -22.10 -8.78
C VAL A 551 30.95 -21.28 -7.99
N LYS A 552 30.45 -20.49 -7.03
CA LYS A 552 31.27 -19.62 -6.18
C LYS A 552 31.95 -20.44 -5.09
N ASN A 553 33.28 -20.44 -5.06
CA ASN A 553 34.06 -21.11 -4.04
C ASN A 553 34.68 -20.08 -3.07
N PRO A 554 34.12 -19.91 -1.86
CA PRO A 554 34.71 -19.04 -0.85
C PRO A 554 35.97 -19.64 -0.21
N GLY A 555 36.15 -20.96 -0.28
CA GLY A 555 37.28 -21.68 0.31
C GLY A 555 38.42 -21.91 -0.67
N THR A 556 39.46 -22.58 -0.18
CA THR A 556 40.56 -23.13 -0.99
C THR A 556 40.36 -24.59 -1.37
N ASP A 557 39.44 -25.27 -0.69
CA ASP A 557 39.15 -26.69 -0.91
C ASP A 557 38.40 -26.91 -2.24
N PRO A 558 38.59 -28.08 -2.87
CA PRO A 558 37.86 -28.41 -4.09
C PRO A 558 36.36 -28.48 -3.83
N ILE A 559 35.58 -27.97 -4.78
CA ILE A 559 34.11 -28.01 -4.73
C ILE A 559 33.66 -29.47 -4.76
N PRO A 560 32.77 -29.92 -3.85
CA PRO A 560 32.34 -31.30 -3.83
C PRO A 560 31.57 -31.70 -5.10
N PRO A 561 31.60 -32.98 -5.47
CA PRO A 561 31.01 -33.47 -6.72
C PRO A 561 29.48 -33.31 -6.78
N LYS A 562 28.80 -33.30 -5.62
CA LYS A 562 27.34 -33.14 -5.53
C LYS A 562 26.92 -31.74 -5.96
N THR A 563 27.50 -30.69 -5.37
CA THR A 563 27.32 -29.30 -5.82
C THR A 563 27.62 -29.11 -7.31
N LEU A 564 28.68 -29.73 -7.82
CA LEU A 564 29.04 -29.64 -9.25
C LEU A 564 27.97 -30.30 -10.14
N THR A 565 27.42 -31.44 -9.72
CA THR A 565 26.35 -32.14 -10.44
C THR A 565 25.06 -31.32 -10.45
N GLU A 566 24.69 -30.70 -9.31
CA GLU A 566 23.54 -29.79 -9.22
C GLU A 566 23.70 -28.58 -10.14
N ALA A 567 24.89 -27.99 -10.21
CA ALA A 567 25.20 -26.90 -11.15
C ALA A 567 25.15 -27.37 -12.62
N GLY A 568 25.56 -28.61 -12.90
CA GLY A 568 25.44 -29.24 -14.21
C GLY A 568 23.98 -29.40 -14.65
N ILE A 569 23.12 -29.90 -13.75
CA ILE A 569 21.67 -30.01 -13.98
C ILE A 569 21.08 -28.64 -14.30
N MET A 570 21.43 -27.59 -13.54
CA MET A 570 20.99 -26.22 -13.81
C MET A 570 21.39 -25.76 -15.21
N ALA A 571 22.63 -26.00 -15.64
CA ALA A 571 23.11 -25.60 -16.97
C ALA A 571 22.35 -26.29 -18.11
N VAL A 572 22.00 -27.58 -17.94
CA VAL A 572 21.21 -28.34 -18.92
C VAL A 572 19.75 -27.88 -18.94
N CYS A 573 19.12 -27.69 -17.78
CA CYS A 573 17.73 -27.23 -17.68
C CYS A 573 17.53 -25.80 -18.20
N TYR A 574 18.52 -24.91 -18.07
CA TYR A 574 18.49 -23.57 -18.67
C TYR A 574 19.17 -23.53 -20.05
N SER A 575 18.87 -24.52 -20.88
CA SER A 575 19.33 -24.60 -22.26
C SER A 575 18.19 -25.03 -23.19
N VAL A 576 18.45 -25.03 -24.50
CA VAL A 576 17.51 -25.52 -25.53
C VAL A 576 17.08 -26.98 -25.28
N ALA A 577 17.88 -27.75 -24.54
CA ALA A 577 17.59 -29.14 -24.20
C ALA A 577 16.30 -29.31 -23.38
N TRP A 578 15.91 -28.30 -22.59
CA TRP A 578 14.71 -28.36 -21.74
C TRP A 578 13.40 -28.36 -22.54
N ASP A 579 13.32 -27.52 -23.57
CA ASP A 579 12.15 -27.44 -24.45
C ASP A 579 12.13 -28.65 -25.39
N ALA A 580 13.30 -29.09 -25.86
CA ALA A 580 13.45 -30.25 -26.72
C ALA A 580 13.29 -31.61 -26.00
N LYS A 581 13.25 -31.62 -24.65
CA LYS A 581 13.22 -32.83 -23.82
C LYS A 581 14.36 -33.81 -24.11
N VAL A 582 15.53 -33.29 -24.51
CA VAL A 582 16.72 -34.09 -24.81
C VAL A 582 17.67 -34.08 -23.61
N VAL A 583 18.07 -35.26 -23.15
CA VAL A 583 19.11 -35.37 -22.11
C VAL A 583 20.48 -35.16 -22.74
N THR A 584 21.21 -34.16 -22.27
CA THR A 584 22.58 -33.84 -22.71
C THR A 584 23.56 -33.88 -21.55
N ASN A 585 24.85 -34.05 -21.85
CA ASN A 585 25.90 -33.97 -20.85
C ASN A 585 26.23 -32.51 -20.52
N ALA A 586 26.65 -32.26 -19.28
CA ALA A 586 27.29 -31.02 -18.89
C ALA A 586 28.77 -31.24 -18.60
N TRP A 587 29.55 -30.17 -18.59
CA TRP A 587 30.95 -30.21 -18.24
C TRP A 587 31.35 -28.99 -17.40
N TRP A 588 32.46 -29.13 -16.69
CA TRP A 588 33.04 -28.07 -15.87
C TRP A 588 34.54 -27.89 -16.13
N VAL A 589 35.01 -26.66 -15.91
CA VAL A 589 36.42 -26.26 -16.00
C VAL A 589 36.75 -25.21 -14.94
N ARG A 590 38.03 -25.03 -14.64
CA ARG A 590 38.49 -23.96 -13.74
C ARG A 590 38.51 -22.60 -14.45
N ALA A 591 38.49 -21.53 -13.65
CA ALA A 591 38.45 -20.17 -14.17
C ALA A 591 39.62 -19.80 -15.10
N ASP A 592 40.82 -20.35 -14.89
CA ASP A 592 42.02 -20.15 -15.71
C ASP A 592 41.85 -20.69 -17.15
N GLN A 593 40.94 -21.63 -17.34
CA GLN A 593 40.68 -22.29 -18.61
C GLN A 593 39.68 -21.53 -19.49
N VAL A 594 38.96 -20.54 -18.93
CA VAL A 594 37.91 -19.80 -19.64
C VAL A 594 38.53 -18.53 -20.25
N SER A 595 38.47 -18.40 -21.58
CA SER A 595 39.02 -17.25 -22.30
C SER A 595 37.99 -16.61 -23.24
N LYS A 596 37.99 -15.28 -23.30
CA LYS A 596 37.22 -14.52 -24.31
C LYS A 596 38.00 -14.31 -25.62
N THR A 597 39.27 -14.71 -25.67
CA THR A 597 40.09 -14.59 -26.88
C THR A 597 39.91 -15.81 -27.76
N ALA A 598 39.35 -15.59 -28.94
CA ALA A 598 39.28 -16.60 -29.99
C ALA A 598 40.70 -16.94 -30.50
N PRO A 599 40.92 -18.15 -31.03
CA PRO A 599 42.10 -18.47 -31.80
C PRO A 599 42.24 -17.52 -33.01
N THR A 600 43.47 -17.36 -33.49
CA THR A 600 43.78 -16.46 -34.60
C THR A 600 42.94 -16.79 -35.84
N GLY A 601 42.05 -15.87 -36.24
CA GLY A 601 41.20 -16.01 -37.44
C GLY A 601 39.72 -16.33 -37.18
N GLU A 602 39.30 -16.57 -35.93
CA GLU A 602 37.90 -16.81 -35.58
C GLU A 602 37.31 -15.66 -34.74
N PHE A 603 36.00 -15.44 -34.82
CA PHE A 603 35.27 -14.48 -33.99
C PHE A 603 34.35 -15.22 -33.03
N LEU A 604 34.40 -14.89 -31.74
CA LEU A 604 33.44 -15.38 -30.75
C LEU A 604 32.21 -14.49 -30.76
N THR A 605 31.03 -15.10 -30.81
CA THR A 605 29.77 -14.42 -30.55
C THR A 605 29.72 -13.93 -29.11
N THR A 606 29.01 -12.82 -28.89
CA THR A 606 28.77 -12.27 -27.55
C THR A 606 28.23 -13.38 -26.63
N GLY A 607 28.69 -13.43 -25.38
CA GLY A 607 28.28 -14.46 -24.41
C GLY A 607 28.80 -15.88 -24.65
N SER A 608 29.62 -16.11 -25.67
CA SER A 608 30.35 -17.38 -25.89
C SER A 608 31.79 -17.29 -25.40
N PHE A 609 32.32 -18.38 -24.86
CA PHE A 609 33.66 -18.44 -24.28
C PHE A 609 34.47 -19.60 -24.84
N MET A 610 35.75 -19.35 -25.10
CA MET A 610 36.69 -20.37 -25.54
C MET A 610 37.30 -21.07 -24.33
N ILE A 611 37.22 -22.40 -24.31
CA ILE A 611 37.74 -23.22 -23.21
C ILE A 611 39.08 -23.83 -23.62
N ARG A 612 40.12 -23.58 -22.83
CA ARG A 612 41.47 -24.09 -23.07
C ARG A 612 41.79 -25.25 -22.12
N GLY A 613 42.31 -26.34 -22.67
CA GLY A 613 42.68 -27.53 -21.90
C GLY A 613 41.56 -28.57 -21.76
N LYS A 614 41.69 -29.46 -20.76
CA LYS A 614 40.78 -30.61 -20.58
C LYS A 614 39.46 -30.16 -19.94
N LYS A 615 38.34 -30.57 -20.55
CA LYS A 615 36.98 -30.46 -19.98
C LYS A 615 36.68 -31.68 -19.11
N ASN A 616 36.03 -31.47 -17.97
CA ASN A 616 35.57 -32.55 -17.09
C ASN A 616 34.06 -32.74 -17.29
N PHE A 617 33.65 -33.89 -17.85
CA PHE A 617 32.25 -34.17 -18.14
C PHE A 617 31.55 -34.82 -16.94
N PHE A 618 30.28 -34.45 -16.74
CA PHE A 618 29.39 -35.12 -15.80
C PHE A 618 28.71 -36.32 -16.46
N PRO A 619 28.25 -37.29 -15.66
CA PRO A 619 27.26 -38.27 -16.12
C PRO A 619 26.01 -37.56 -16.68
N PRO A 620 25.23 -38.21 -17.55
CA PRO A 620 23.99 -37.64 -18.09
C PRO A 620 23.11 -37.05 -16.99
N CYS A 621 22.87 -35.74 -17.07
CA CYS A 621 22.11 -35.00 -16.06
C CYS A 621 20.61 -35.15 -16.33
N GLN A 622 19.83 -35.35 -15.26
CA GLN A 622 18.37 -35.42 -15.36
C GLN A 622 17.80 -34.03 -15.68
N LEU A 623 16.75 -33.97 -16.50
CA LEU A 623 15.98 -32.74 -16.74
C LEU A 623 14.98 -32.52 -15.61
N ALA A 624 15.46 -32.10 -14.44
CA ALA A 624 14.63 -31.83 -13.27
C ALA A 624 14.87 -30.40 -12.75
N MET A 625 13.77 -29.70 -12.44
CA MET A 625 13.80 -28.41 -11.74
C MET A 625 12.86 -28.47 -10.54
N GLY A 626 13.34 -27.97 -9.40
CA GLY A 626 12.55 -27.81 -8.19
C GLY A 626 12.35 -26.33 -7.86
N ILE A 627 11.22 -26.02 -7.22
CA ILE A 627 10.98 -24.71 -6.59
C ILE A 627 11.17 -24.92 -5.09
N SER A 628 11.90 -24.02 -4.44
CA SER A 628 12.13 -24.07 -3.00
C SER A 628 12.04 -22.67 -2.37
N PHE A 629 11.59 -22.62 -1.12
CA PHE A 629 11.58 -21.42 -0.32
C PHE A 629 12.82 -21.41 0.59
N LEU A 630 13.67 -20.39 0.43
CA LEU A 630 14.83 -20.19 1.27
C LEU A 630 14.54 -19.11 2.33
N PHE A 631 14.47 -19.53 3.59
CA PHE A 631 14.31 -18.63 4.72
C PHE A 631 15.67 -18.15 5.22
N LYS A 632 15.81 -16.83 5.38
CA LYS A 632 17.00 -16.24 6.02
C LYS A 632 16.80 -16.31 7.54
N LEU A 633 17.77 -16.91 8.24
CA LEU A 633 17.79 -16.93 9.69
C LEU A 633 18.03 -15.52 10.25
N GLU A 634 17.35 -15.22 11.35
CA GLU A 634 17.63 -14.04 12.17
C GLU A 634 19.04 -14.16 12.78
N GLU A 635 19.75 -13.05 12.98
CA GLU A 635 21.13 -13.04 13.49
C GLU A 635 21.27 -13.76 14.84
N SER A 636 20.27 -13.61 15.71
CA SER A 636 20.17 -14.31 17.00
C SER A 636 20.05 -15.84 16.87
N SER A 637 19.55 -16.32 15.72
CA SER A 637 19.35 -17.74 15.43
C SER A 637 20.53 -18.37 14.71
N VAL A 638 21.42 -17.60 14.07
CA VAL A 638 22.52 -18.12 13.23
C VAL A 638 23.38 -19.14 13.99
N VAL A 639 23.69 -18.90 15.26
CA VAL A 639 24.53 -19.80 16.08
C VAL A 639 23.86 -21.17 16.27
N ARG A 640 22.52 -21.23 16.37
CA ARG A 640 21.78 -22.49 16.55
C ARG A 640 21.77 -23.38 15.32
N HIS A 641 21.98 -22.81 14.15
CA HIS A 641 21.97 -23.51 12.86
C HIS A 641 23.38 -23.61 12.24
N LYS A 642 24.42 -23.32 13.04
CA LYS A 642 25.80 -23.52 12.63
C LYS A 642 25.99 -25.03 12.38
N ASP A 643 26.32 -25.38 11.15
CA ASP A 643 26.61 -26.75 10.65
C ASP A 643 25.44 -27.59 10.09
N GLU A 644 24.23 -27.03 9.91
CA GLU A 644 23.12 -27.78 9.27
C GLU A 644 23.38 -28.18 7.81
N ARG A 645 24.18 -27.38 7.08
CA ARG A 645 24.49 -27.58 5.65
C ARG A 645 25.99 -27.76 5.41
N ARG A 646 26.62 -28.64 6.19
CA ARG A 646 28.04 -29.01 6.02
C ARG A 646 28.22 -30.05 4.92
N VAL A 647 29.42 -30.12 4.34
CA VAL A 647 29.82 -31.24 3.47
C VAL A 647 29.82 -32.50 4.32
N ARG A 648 28.99 -33.48 3.96
CA ARG A 648 28.87 -34.76 4.67
C ARG A 648 29.78 -35.80 4.02
N SER A 649 30.36 -36.68 4.81
CA SER A 649 31.08 -37.85 4.27
C SER A 649 30.09 -38.87 3.71
N LEU A 650 30.55 -39.71 2.79
CA LEU A 650 29.73 -40.77 2.18
C LEU A 650 29.14 -41.74 3.23
N GLU A 651 29.84 -41.95 4.35
CA GLU A 651 29.38 -42.79 5.47
C GLU A 651 28.24 -42.10 6.25
N GLU A 652 28.34 -40.79 6.49
CA GLU A 652 27.29 -40.02 7.19
C GLU A 652 26.01 -39.88 6.33
N GLU A 653 26.14 -39.78 5.00
CA GLU A 653 24.97 -39.76 4.09
C GLU A 653 24.23 -41.11 4.07
N ALA A 654 24.97 -42.24 4.11
CA ALA A 654 24.37 -43.57 4.15
C ALA A 654 23.57 -43.79 5.45
N GLU A 655 24.09 -43.33 6.60
CA GLU A 655 23.39 -43.43 7.89
C GLU A 655 22.10 -42.60 7.94
N GLU A 656 22.10 -41.39 7.37
CA GLU A 656 20.90 -40.54 7.40
C GLU A 656 19.84 -41.03 6.41
N THR A 657 20.25 -41.51 5.22
CA THR A 657 19.35 -42.15 4.26
C THR A 657 18.71 -43.39 4.88
N PHE A 658 19.49 -44.19 5.59
CA PHE A 658 19.00 -45.35 6.35
C PHE A 658 18.03 -44.96 7.47
N LYS A 659 18.30 -43.87 8.22
CA LYS A 659 17.39 -43.29 9.23
C LYS A 659 16.09 -42.75 8.63
N LEU A 660 16.14 -42.17 7.43
CA LEU A 660 14.98 -41.60 6.75
C LEU A 660 14.08 -42.71 6.19
N LEU A 661 14.68 -43.77 5.65
CA LEU A 661 13.98 -45.00 5.24
C LEU A 661 13.32 -45.72 6.43
N THR A 662 13.99 -45.85 7.57
CA THR A 662 13.39 -46.45 8.78
C THR A 662 12.25 -45.61 9.38
N ARG A 663 12.27 -44.28 9.19
CA ARG A 663 11.21 -43.36 9.65
C ARG A 663 9.99 -43.32 8.72
N SER A 664 10.11 -43.86 7.50
CA SER A 664 9.07 -43.89 6.47
C SER A 664 8.07 -45.04 6.62
N GLY A 665 8.23 -45.91 7.63
CA GLY A 665 7.19 -46.83 8.06
C GLY A 665 6.67 -47.80 6.98
N VAL A 666 7.54 -48.69 6.50
CA VAL A 666 7.08 -50.02 6.07
C VAL A 666 7.36 -50.94 7.25
N GLY A 667 6.34 -51.14 8.08
CA GLY A 667 6.39 -52.16 9.12
C GLY A 667 6.13 -53.52 8.48
N GLU A 668 7.01 -54.47 8.75
CA GLU A 668 6.59 -55.87 8.80
C GLU A 668 6.95 -56.47 10.16
N SER A 669 5.91 -57.07 10.71
CA SER A 669 5.74 -57.68 12.00
C SER A 669 6.26 -59.11 12.05
N HIS A 670 6.52 -59.54 13.28
CA HIS A 670 6.42 -60.90 13.79
C HIS A 670 7.49 -61.93 13.40
N GLU A 671 8.20 -62.37 14.44
CA GLU A 671 8.94 -63.62 14.54
C GLU A 671 8.04 -64.83 14.22
N GLY A 672 8.55 -65.78 13.44
CA GLY A 672 7.92 -67.08 13.21
C GLY A 672 8.75 -67.93 12.25
N GLU A 673 9.26 -69.04 12.76
CA GLU A 673 10.11 -70.03 12.12
C GLU A 673 9.50 -70.68 10.87
N GLY A 674 10.36 -71.19 9.98
CA GLY A 674 9.97 -72.24 9.04
C GLY A 674 10.47 -72.02 7.61
N GLU A 675 11.46 -72.82 7.24
CA GLU A 675 11.91 -73.05 5.86
C GLU A 675 10.75 -73.41 4.92
N VAL A 676 10.95 -73.13 3.63
CA VAL A 676 10.78 -74.06 2.48
C VAL A 676 10.37 -73.26 1.23
N GLU A 677 11.38 -73.01 0.41
CA GLU A 677 11.50 -73.33 -1.01
C GLU A 677 10.33 -73.16 -2.02
N VAL A 678 10.76 -72.86 -3.25
CA VAL A 678 10.23 -73.15 -4.59
C VAL A 678 9.35 -72.12 -5.38
N SER A 679 9.92 -71.76 -6.55
CA SER A 679 9.33 -71.75 -7.91
C SER A 679 8.05 -70.98 -8.29
N LEU A 680 8.24 -70.17 -9.33
CA LEU A 680 7.49 -70.10 -10.60
C LEU A 680 6.39 -71.16 -10.87
N SER A 681 5.19 -70.70 -11.29
CA SER A 681 4.50 -70.99 -12.58
C SER A 681 2.99 -71.31 -12.50
N GLY A 682 2.24 -70.78 -13.49
CA GLY A 682 0.93 -71.25 -14.03
C GLY A 682 -0.29 -70.48 -13.52
N ASP A 683 -0.96 -69.60 -14.29
CA ASP A 683 -1.92 -69.86 -15.42
C ASP A 683 -3.24 -70.51 -14.91
N GLU A 684 -4.48 -70.14 -15.25
CA GLU A 684 -5.23 -69.23 -16.16
C GLU A 684 -6.61 -68.98 -15.44
N GLU A 685 -7.57 -68.11 -15.81
CA GLU A 685 -8.44 -68.11 -17.00
C GLU A 685 -9.38 -66.87 -17.00
N GLU A 686 -9.99 -66.66 -18.18
CA GLU A 686 -10.86 -65.61 -18.76
C GLU A 686 -12.25 -65.47 -18.06
N ASP A 687 -13.05 -64.40 -18.22
CA ASP A 687 -13.84 -64.02 -19.41
C ASP A 687 -14.37 -62.56 -19.41
N GLU A 688 -14.78 -62.13 -20.61
CA GLU A 688 -15.19 -60.83 -21.21
C GLU A 688 -16.57 -60.27 -20.72
N GLU A 689 -17.11 -59.07 -21.01
CA GLU A 689 -17.12 -58.21 -22.22
C GLU A 689 -17.34 -56.69 -21.93
N GLU A 690 -17.13 -55.92 -23.01
CA GLU A 690 -17.10 -54.46 -23.23
C GLU A 690 -18.41 -53.67 -22.98
N ASP A 691 -18.27 -52.36 -22.68
CA ASP A 691 -18.95 -51.34 -23.51
C ASP A 691 -18.21 -49.98 -23.50
N LYS A 692 -18.15 -49.37 -24.69
CA LYS A 692 -17.34 -48.20 -25.07
C LYS A 692 -18.17 -46.92 -25.00
N MET A 693 -17.63 -45.83 -24.45
CA MET A 693 -18.20 -44.48 -24.64
C MET A 693 -17.15 -43.49 -25.16
N LYS A 694 -17.51 -42.84 -26.28
CA LYS A 694 -16.69 -42.00 -27.17
C LYS A 694 -16.38 -40.60 -26.60
N PRO A 695 -15.37 -39.89 -27.15
CA PRO A 695 -15.07 -38.50 -26.85
C PRO A 695 -16.01 -37.54 -27.61
N ILE A 696 -16.29 -36.37 -27.02
CA ILE A 696 -17.04 -35.25 -27.65
C ILE A 696 -16.02 -34.17 -28.09
N PRO A 697 -16.23 -33.49 -29.24
CA PRO A 697 -15.18 -32.77 -29.97
C PRO A 697 -14.93 -31.34 -29.47
N GLU A 698 -13.73 -30.84 -29.80
CA GLU A 698 -13.38 -29.41 -29.83
C GLU A 698 -14.28 -28.66 -30.82
N GLU A 699 -15.00 -27.65 -30.33
CA GLU A 699 -15.50 -26.56 -31.17
C GLU A 699 -14.65 -25.31 -30.90
N ARG A 700 -14.00 -24.84 -31.97
CA ARG A 700 -13.43 -23.50 -32.08
C ARG A 700 -14.60 -22.54 -32.26
N GLU A 701 -14.77 -21.60 -31.35
CA GLU A 701 -15.55 -20.39 -31.62
C GLU A 701 -14.57 -19.26 -31.95
N GLU A 702 -14.79 -18.70 -33.13
CA GLU A 702 -14.13 -17.52 -33.68
C GLU A 702 -14.61 -16.28 -32.89
N GLU A 703 -13.67 -15.51 -32.34
CA GLU A 703 -13.94 -14.17 -31.85
C GLU A 703 -14.13 -13.25 -33.07
N GLU A 704 -15.37 -12.87 -33.37
CA GLU A 704 -15.69 -11.71 -34.22
C GLU A 704 -16.02 -10.49 -33.36
N GLU A 705 -15.46 -9.36 -33.78
CA GLU A 705 -15.60 -8.02 -33.21
C GLU A 705 -17.02 -7.47 -33.38
N GLU A 706 -17.74 -7.20 -32.29
CA GLU A 706 -18.81 -6.19 -32.26
C GLU A 706 -18.82 -5.48 -30.90
N ASP A 707 -17.85 -4.58 -30.70
CA ASP A 707 -17.88 -3.54 -29.66
C ASP A 707 -17.67 -2.20 -30.37
N LYS A 708 -18.76 -1.64 -30.90
CA LYS A 708 -18.95 -0.23 -31.27
C LYS A 708 -20.35 -0.03 -31.80
N GLU A 709 -21.25 0.38 -30.92
CA GLU A 709 -22.43 1.24 -31.16
C GLU A 709 -23.44 0.96 -30.06
N GLU A 710 -23.23 1.53 -28.86
CA GLU A 710 -24.28 1.78 -27.85
C GLU A 710 -23.70 2.64 -26.71
N GLU A 711 -23.08 3.77 -27.06
CA GLU A 711 -22.74 4.86 -26.14
C GLU A 711 -23.21 6.21 -26.72
N GLU A 712 -24.40 6.27 -27.32
CA GLU A 712 -25.07 7.55 -27.61
C GLU A 712 -26.60 7.42 -27.51
N GLU A 713 -27.14 7.08 -26.33
CA GLU A 713 -28.58 7.30 -26.08
C GLU A 713 -28.93 7.22 -24.58
N GLU A 714 -28.25 7.97 -23.71
CA GLU A 714 -28.78 8.22 -22.35
C GLU A 714 -28.20 9.52 -21.75
N LYS A 715 -28.39 10.62 -22.48
CA LYS A 715 -28.35 11.99 -21.92
C LYS A 715 -29.38 12.86 -22.62
N GLY A 716 -30.62 12.73 -22.19
CA GLY A 716 -31.71 13.63 -22.53
C GLY A 716 -32.84 13.44 -21.53
N GLU A 717 -33.39 14.56 -21.06
CA GLU A 717 -34.65 14.68 -20.30
C GLU A 717 -34.56 14.59 -18.77
N GLU A 718 -33.98 15.62 -18.15
CA GLU A 718 -34.58 16.23 -16.96
C GLU A 718 -34.66 17.75 -17.16
N GLU A 719 -35.90 18.26 -17.06
CA GLU A 719 -36.34 19.62 -16.73
C GLU A 719 -36.39 20.71 -17.83
N GLU A 720 -37.60 20.97 -18.34
CA GLU A 720 -38.14 22.33 -18.52
C GLU A 720 -39.65 22.38 -18.14
N GLU A 721 -39.98 23.13 -17.08
CA GLU A 721 -41.22 23.90 -17.00
C GLU A 721 -40.87 25.37 -17.22
N GLU A 722 -41.41 25.96 -18.30
CA GLU A 722 -41.25 27.36 -18.68
C GLU A 722 -42.05 28.32 -17.78
N GLY A 723 -41.47 29.52 -17.61
CA GLY A 723 -42.12 30.70 -17.03
C GLY A 723 -41.40 31.99 -17.44
N ASP A 724 -41.56 32.37 -18.71
CA ASP A 724 -41.72 33.71 -19.31
C ASP A 724 -40.94 34.94 -18.75
N ALA A 725 -40.04 35.52 -19.58
CA ALA A 725 -39.85 36.99 -19.79
C ALA A 725 -38.61 37.33 -20.66
N LEU A 726 -38.83 38.01 -21.80
CA LEU A 726 -37.88 38.69 -22.73
C LEU A 726 -37.25 39.99 -22.14
N PRO A 727 -36.34 40.74 -22.82
CA PRO A 727 -35.12 40.50 -23.64
C PRO A 727 -33.97 41.50 -23.18
N PRO A 728 -32.99 42.09 -23.97
CA PRO A 728 -32.45 41.86 -25.34
C PRO A 728 -30.89 41.98 -25.55
N ASN A 729 -30.42 41.58 -26.76
CA ASN A 729 -29.19 41.99 -27.53
C ASN A 729 -27.79 41.72 -26.92
N ILE A 730 -26.69 41.34 -27.59
CA ILE A 730 -26.00 41.83 -28.82
C ILE A 730 -25.08 40.67 -29.40
N PRO A 731 -24.21 40.81 -30.44
CA PRO A 731 -24.27 40.12 -31.73
C PRO A 731 -23.16 39.05 -32.01
N ARG A 732 -23.36 38.27 -33.09
CA ARG A 732 -22.48 37.20 -33.61
C ARG A 732 -21.23 37.72 -34.34
N LEU A 733 -20.09 37.04 -34.17
CA LEU A 733 -18.87 37.13 -35.01
C LEU A 733 -18.77 35.91 -35.95
N PRO A 734 -18.16 36.06 -37.16
CA PRO A 734 -18.19 35.03 -38.20
C PRO A 734 -17.01 34.03 -38.13
N ARG A 735 -17.27 32.83 -38.67
CA ARG A 735 -16.35 31.68 -38.80
C ARG A 735 -15.39 31.84 -39.99
N CYS A 736 -14.13 31.40 -39.83
CA CYS A 736 -13.15 31.20 -40.91
C CYS A 736 -13.27 29.78 -41.52
N PRO A 737 -12.96 29.59 -42.84
CA PRO A 737 -12.98 28.29 -43.51
C PRO A 737 -11.60 27.58 -43.53
N PRO A 738 -11.55 26.28 -43.88
CA PRO A 738 -10.35 25.44 -43.80
C PRO A 738 -9.52 25.43 -45.09
N HIS A 739 -8.20 25.29 -44.95
CA HIS A 739 -7.26 25.12 -46.07
C HIS A 739 -6.94 23.64 -46.31
N THR A 740 -7.03 23.26 -47.58
CA THR A 740 -6.68 21.96 -48.18
C THR A 740 -5.21 21.87 -48.62
N SER A 741 -4.65 20.69 -48.36
CA SER A 741 -3.61 19.92 -49.06
C SER A 741 -2.76 20.54 -50.19
N ARG A 742 -1.44 20.35 -50.11
CA ARG A 742 -0.62 19.88 -51.25
C ARG A 742 0.71 19.23 -50.83
N SER A 743 0.95 18.07 -51.43
CA SER A 743 2.17 17.27 -51.48
C SER A 743 3.14 17.77 -52.57
N LEU A 744 4.44 17.49 -52.41
CA LEU A 744 5.53 17.31 -53.42
C LEU A 744 6.86 17.30 -52.61
N ALA A 745 7.62 16.21 -52.49
CA ALA A 745 8.45 15.45 -53.46
C ALA A 745 9.96 15.74 -53.28
N LEU A 746 10.71 14.63 -53.36
CA LEU A 746 12.14 14.39 -53.12
C LEU A 746 13.13 15.06 -54.10
N SER A 747 14.37 15.33 -53.62
CA SER A 747 15.69 15.15 -54.29
C SER A 747 16.78 15.87 -53.46
N SER A 748 17.69 15.20 -52.73
CA SER A 748 19.02 14.65 -53.10
C SER A 748 20.13 15.69 -53.35
N GLU A 749 21.27 15.47 -52.67
CA GLU A 749 22.67 15.93 -52.97
C GLU A 749 22.95 17.44 -52.81
N GLU A 750 24.10 17.98 -52.38
CA GLU A 750 25.46 17.51 -52.09
C GLU A 750 26.22 18.66 -51.33
N GLU A 751 27.23 18.27 -50.55
CA GLU A 751 28.52 18.95 -50.27
C GLU A 751 28.67 20.47 -49.94
N THR A 752 28.99 20.75 -48.66
CA THR A 752 30.14 21.54 -48.09
C THR A 752 30.44 23.00 -48.58
N PRO A 753 31.43 23.72 -48.00
CA PRO A 753 31.29 24.46 -46.74
C PRO A 753 31.71 25.95 -46.83
N HIS A 754 31.35 26.76 -45.83
CA HIS A 754 32.17 27.87 -45.34
C HIS A 754 31.87 28.18 -43.87
#